data_AF-A0A1H2AV74-F1
#
_entry.id   AF-A0A1H2AV74-F1
#
_cell.length_a   1.000
_cell.length_b   1.000
_cell.length_c   1.000
_cell.angle_alpha   90.00
_cell.angle_beta   90.00
_cell.angle_gamma   90.00
#
_symmetry.space_group_name_H-M   'P 1'
#
loop_
_entity.id
_entity.type
_entity.pdbx_description
1 polymer ?
#
loop_
_entity_poly.entity_id
_entity_poly.type
_entity_poly.pdbx_seq_one_letter_code
_entity_poly.pdbx_strand_id
1 'polypeptide(L)'
;MGLSVAGGRMNDVVIHVTRTVSLVGRERQLADLRQAYATACAGEPVTVLLGGEAGIGKTRLAEEFVAEVVAGGTRAVAGQSVPLDGEGPAFAPLVGALRGLHAEFGAQRLLELAGPGGDALAGLVPEVGVAPAEGPEGRGRLYEVVTSLFERVAAERPLVVVLEDLQWADSPTRDLLRFLVRGVRDAQLLFVVTYRSDELHRGHPLRPLLAELDRLRQVHRIELPRLDADEVVLQLRELLGRPPERSHVDRIVRRSEGIPFFVEELAYADDCGDLPGSLRDLLLVRVEPLSEDTQRLLRLMSAAGNRVDHSVLEFVAGEQTGPLETALREAVSAGVIVVDGDGYAFRHALLREALHADMLPGEHARMHARYAQALEAHPELMPSTPTAAEVAHHWYSAHDVERAFAWSLTAAAELVRSYAHATAQQLLERALELWDQVAEPERVAGSDRLELLIRAATEAYAAGETERTLSLVKEGLRLVDRSADPVRAGWLLAHLGSVKNRLGRPGAIEALMEARELIPAEPSVQRAEALDWLATMLMLDWRFAESLEVADETERVATAVGLDRVVASAQITRGTAWVHMGDAEKALDELRRAGPTATANPDHLHRYFVNLSDAYTLLGRYRDAVDVATEGYEHARRRGRKRTSGVVLAGNAAEPMLALGDWERAERMIERGLELVPPPNHERHMIGLQAWLVLWRGDVATAAAAVDRLRAGMTRRVVLPQDSRLVARLEAEVALAQGDAERAWSAVATEVGPSADAAVPGYDLPLAFAGAQALGARVRAAGGAATAGARVTGVDGAGPAGVDGGWLAGSAGPAAEGFAADAAWLRALVAQASRGWPVGVWTVLVEAELVSAGAAGAGGADGGEAAAAGSAGPADAGASAVAGAEVVAWERALAALRSAEGPVHLIPYAGFRLGQALVGAGRRDDALEVLRQAAAAADSLGAGLYRGWIDTFSKRAQLPLVSGVPDPAAAPSGLTVREHEVLRLVAAGRSNREIGEELFISAKTASVHVSNILAKLGASGRGEAAAIAHRDGLLDTAAS
;
A
#
# COMPACT_ATOMS: atom_id res chain seq x y z
N MET A 1 41.92 -21.74 8.08
CA MET A 1 43.41 -21.64 8.15
C MET A 1 43.82 -21.67 9.61
N GLY A 2 44.76 -22.54 10.00
CA GLY A 2 45.17 -22.71 11.40
C GLY A 2 46.21 -21.69 11.84
N LEU A 3 46.00 -21.10 13.03
CA LEU A 3 47.01 -20.33 13.76
C LEU A 3 47.42 -21.13 15.00
N SER A 4 48.67 -21.54 15.00
CA SER A 4 49.37 -22.18 16.12
C SER A 4 49.93 -21.11 17.05
N VAL A 5 49.68 -21.23 18.35
CA VAL A 5 50.52 -20.63 19.39
C VAL A 5 51.01 -21.77 20.28
N ALA A 6 52.34 -21.92 20.37
CA ALA A 6 53.01 -22.97 21.09
C ALA A 6 53.25 -22.56 22.56
N GLY A 7 52.78 -23.40 23.49
CA GLY A 7 53.13 -23.43 24.91
C GLY A 7 52.62 -24.73 25.52
N GLY A 8 53.51 -25.65 25.89
CA GLY A 8 53.21 -27.08 26.04
C GLY A 8 52.54 -27.56 27.35
N ARG A 9 51.51 -28.39 27.16
CA ARG A 9 51.16 -29.72 27.74
C ARG A 9 50.88 -29.91 29.25
N MET A 10 49.60 -30.21 29.56
CA MET A 10 49.03 -31.42 30.21
C MET A 10 47.56 -31.08 30.56
N ASN A 11 46.47 -31.64 30.03
CA ASN A 11 46.19 -32.87 29.29
C ASN A 11 45.39 -32.55 28.01
N ASP A 12 45.75 -33.19 26.90
CA ASP A 12 44.87 -33.37 25.76
C ASP A 12 43.68 -34.24 26.18
N VAL A 13 42.62 -33.63 26.69
CA VAL A 13 41.28 -34.18 26.47
C VAL A 13 40.91 -33.69 25.08
N VAL A 14 41.14 -34.54 24.08
CA VAL A 14 40.50 -34.37 22.78
C VAL A 14 39.00 -34.45 23.05
N ILE A 15 38.36 -33.30 23.23
CA ILE A 15 36.91 -33.21 23.25
C ILE A 15 36.49 -33.63 21.85
N HIS A 16 36.01 -34.87 21.71
CA HIS A 16 35.33 -35.31 20.49
C HIS A 16 34.03 -34.50 20.38
N VAL A 17 34.14 -33.30 19.81
CA VAL A 17 32.98 -32.53 19.36
C VAL A 17 32.47 -33.25 18.12
N THR A 18 31.67 -34.30 18.28
CA THR A 18 31.14 -35.02 17.13
C THR A 18 30.01 -34.22 16.49
N ARG A 19 30.37 -33.38 15.52
CA ARG A 19 29.47 -32.90 14.46
C ARG A 19 29.92 -33.55 13.16
N THR A 20 29.01 -33.80 12.22
CA THR A 20 29.46 -34.04 10.85
C THR A 20 30.18 -32.79 10.35
N VAL A 21 31.29 -32.94 9.64
CA VAL A 21 32.01 -31.82 9.03
C VAL A 21 31.27 -31.33 7.78
N SER A 22 30.53 -32.21 7.12
CA SER A 22 29.74 -31.91 5.93
C SER A 22 28.24 -31.85 6.20
N LEU A 23 27.56 -30.98 5.45
CA LEU A 23 26.11 -30.85 5.46
C LEU A 23 25.49 -31.93 4.54
N VAL A 24 24.71 -32.84 5.09
CA VAL A 24 24.16 -34.01 4.37
C VAL A 24 22.71 -33.75 3.95
N GLY A 25 22.35 -34.06 2.70
CA GLY A 25 20.96 -34.06 2.22
C GLY A 25 20.34 -32.67 2.07
N ARG A 26 21.18 -31.67 1.77
CA ARG A 26 20.79 -30.24 1.70
C ARG A 26 21.26 -29.54 0.43
N GLU A 27 21.77 -30.29 -0.54
CA GLU A 27 22.35 -29.77 -1.78
C GLU A 27 21.33 -28.95 -2.57
N ARG A 28 20.06 -29.39 -2.60
CA ARG A 28 18.97 -28.67 -3.26
C ARG A 28 18.66 -27.35 -2.55
N GLN A 29 18.46 -27.37 -1.23
CA GLN A 29 18.12 -26.16 -0.47
C GLN A 29 19.26 -25.14 -0.49
N LEU A 30 20.52 -25.61 -0.48
CA LEU A 30 21.69 -24.76 -0.65
C LEU A 30 21.78 -24.16 -2.06
N ALA A 31 21.42 -24.93 -3.10
CA ALA A 31 21.32 -24.40 -4.47
C ALA A 31 20.21 -23.33 -4.59
N ASP A 32 19.06 -23.52 -3.94
CA ASP A 32 17.97 -22.55 -3.92
C ASP A 32 18.40 -21.24 -3.20
N LEU A 33 19.13 -21.34 -2.07
CA LEU A 33 19.73 -20.19 -1.38
C LEU A 33 20.75 -19.45 -2.26
N ARG A 34 21.61 -20.18 -2.97
CA ARG A 34 22.57 -19.58 -3.93
C ARG A 34 21.86 -18.85 -5.07
N GLN A 35 20.75 -19.40 -5.56
CA GLN A 35 19.95 -18.74 -6.59
C GLN A 35 19.32 -17.44 -6.06
N ALA A 36 18.73 -17.48 -4.86
CA ALA A 36 18.20 -16.29 -4.19
C ALA A 36 19.29 -15.21 -3.98
N TYR A 37 20.50 -15.63 -3.58
CA TYR A 37 21.64 -14.74 -3.44
C TYR A 37 22.11 -14.14 -4.77
N ALA A 38 22.13 -14.91 -5.86
CA ALA A 38 22.50 -14.40 -7.18
C ALA A 38 21.50 -13.33 -7.66
N THR A 39 20.19 -13.55 -7.44
CA THR A 39 19.15 -12.56 -7.70
C THR A 39 19.34 -11.30 -6.86
N ALA A 40 19.64 -11.45 -5.56
CA ALA A 40 19.99 -10.32 -4.68
C ALA A 40 21.18 -9.53 -5.22
N CYS A 41 22.26 -10.20 -5.63
CA CYS A 41 23.44 -9.53 -6.20
C CYS A 41 23.14 -8.79 -7.51
N ALA A 42 22.12 -9.20 -8.26
CA ALA A 42 21.67 -8.49 -9.46
C ALA A 42 20.90 -7.18 -9.15
N GLY A 43 20.70 -6.86 -7.87
CA GLY A 43 19.99 -5.65 -7.41
C GLY A 43 18.51 -5.87 -7.11
N GLU A 44 18.01 -7.11 -7.21
CA GLU A 44 16.64 -7.45 -6.84
C GLU A 44 16.61 -7.99 -5.41
N PRO A 45 16.08 -7.26 -4.41
CA PRO A 45 16.10 -7.73 -3.03
C PRO A 45 15.29 -9.00 -2.87
N VAL A 46 15.81 -9.98 -2.13
CA VAL A 46 15.16 -11.29 -1.93
C VAL A 46 14.98 -11.57 -0.44
N THR A 47 13.88 -12.23 -0.07
CA THR A 47 13.66 -12.75 1.27
C THR A 47 13.42 -14.25 1.19
N VAL A 48 14.22 -15.04 1.90
CA VAL A 48 14.05 -16.48 2.01
C VAL A 48 13.44 -16.82 3.36
N LEU A 49 12.27 -17.45 3.35
CA LEU A 49 11.61 -18.01 4.51
C LEU A 49 12.02 -19.48 4.64
N LEU A 50 12.91 -19.78 5.58
CA LEU A 50 13.44 -21.12 5.83
C LEU A 50 12.65 -21.80 6.95
N GLY A 51 11.67 -22.61 6.54
CA GLY A 51 10.80 -23.38 7.43
C GLY A 51 11.32 -24.80 7.67
N GLY A 52 10.96 -25.36 8.82
CA GLY A 52 11.11 -26.78 9.09
C GLY A 52 11.07 -27.10 10.58
N GLU A 53 11.02 -28.38 10.91
CA GLU A 53 10.89 -28.88 12.28
C GLU A 53 12.08 -28.48 13.18
N ALA A 54 11.87 -28.48 14.49
CA ALA A 54 12.99 -28.29 15.42
C ALA A 54 14.08 -29.37 15.19
N GLY A 55 15.35 -28.97 15.22
CA GLY A 55 16.47 -29.89 14.96
C GLY A 55 16.66 -30.33 13.50
N ILE A 56 15.86 -29.83 12.55
CA ILE A 56 15.94 -30.23 11.13
C ILE A 56 17.20 -29.72 10.39
N GLY A 57 17.98 -28.82 11.01
CA GLY A 57 19.21 -28.25 10.42
C GLY A 57 19.08 -26.86 9.79
N LYS A 58 18.04 -26.08 10.13
CA LYS A 58 17.82 -24.69 9.64
C LYS A 58 19.04 -23.79 9.81
N THR A 59 19.44 -23.55 11.06
CA THR A 59 20.56 -22.68 11.42
C THR A 59 21.86 -23.15 10.79
N ARG A 60 22.09 -24.46 10.76
CA ARG A 60 23.28 -25.04 10.13
C ARG A 60 23.34 -24.78 8.62
N LEU A 61 22.21 -24.90 7.91
CA LEU A 61 22.15 -24.57 6.49
C LEU A 61 22.40 -23.07 6.26
N ALA A 62 21.85 -22.20 7.12
CA ALA A 62 22.08 -20.76 7.05
C ALA A 62 23.55 -20.40 7.32
N GLU A 63 24.17 -20.99 8.33
CA GLU A 63 25.60 -20.82 8.66
C GLU A 63 26.52 -21.27 7.52
N GLU A 64 26.27 -22.44 6.93
CA GLU A 64 27.04 -22.96 5.78
C GLU A 64 26.96 -22.01 4.59
N PHE A 65 25.75 -21.56 4.26
CA PHE A 65 25.51 -20.59 3.20
C PHE A 65 26.18 -19.23 3.49
N VAL A 66 26.07 -18.71 4.71
CA VAL A 66 26.70 -17.44 5.11
C VAL A 66 28.22 -17.53 5.03
N ALA A 67 28.82 -18.62 5.50
CA ALA A 67 30.25 -18.85 5.42
C ALA A 67 30.74 -18.86 3.95
N GLU A 68 29.98 -19.49 3.06
CA GLU A 68 30.26 -19.51 1.61
C GLU A 68 30.26 -18.09 1.01
N VAL A 69 29.21 -17.30 1.23
CA VAL A 69 29.07 -15.97 0.61
C VAL A 69 30.01 -14.93 1.22
N VAL A 70 30.32 -15.03 2.51
CA VAL A 70 31.31 -14.16 3.19
C VAL A 70 32.71 -14.43 2.66
N ALA A 71 33.06 -15.69 2.39
CA ALA A 71 34.32 -16.02 1.70
C ALA A 71 34.40 -15.39 0.29
N GLY A 72 33.24 -15.16 -0.35
CA GLY A 72 33.11 -14.42 -1.60
C GLY A 72 33.13 -12.88 -1.48
N GLY A 73 33.30 -12.32 -0.29
CA GLY A 73 33.38 -10.87 -0.05
C GLY A 73 32.04 -10.18 0.28
N THR A 74 30.99 -10.95 0.52
CA THR A 74 29.66 -10.47 0.96
C THR A 74 29.68 -10.07 2.43
N ARG A 75 28.90 -9.05 2.80
CA ARG A 75 28.68 -8.72 4.21
C ARG A 75 27.51 -9.53 4.76
N ALA A 76 27.68 -10.14 5.93
CA ALA A 76 26.61 -10.85 6.62
C ALA A 76 26.48 -10.38 8.07
N VAL A 77 25.24 -10.15 8.49
CA VAL A 77 24.89 -9.88 9.89
C VAL A 77 23.76 -10.81 10.31
N ALA A 78 23.75 -11.18 11.58
CA ALA A 78 22.76 -12.10 12.12
C ALA A 78 22.18 -11.55 13.43
N GLY A 79 20.93 -11.89 13.68
CA GLY A 79 20.31 -11.75 15.00
C GLY A 79 19.26 -12.83 15.20
N GLN A 80 18.95 -13.10 16.46
CA GLN A 80 18.11 -14.23 16.87
C GLN A 80 17.00 -13.75 17.81
N SER A 81 15.82 -14.32 17.66
CA SER A 81 14.72 -14.12 18.61
C SER A 81 14.93 -15.03 19.82
N VAL A 82 14.62 -14.54 21.02
CA VAL A 82 14.86 -15.29 22.26
C VAL A 82 13.58 -15.98 22.74
N PRO A 83 13.63 -17.28 23.05
CA PRO A 83 12.52 -18.02 23.65
C PRO A 83 12.37 -17.69 25.14
N LEU A 84 11.56 -16.68 25.45
CA LEU A 84 11.06 -16.40 26.81
C LEU A 84 9.59 -16.85 26.92
N ASP A 85 9.09 -17.21 28.11
CA ASP A 85 7.65 -17.43 28.30
C ASP A 85 6.91 -16.08 28.15
N GLY A 86 6.45 -15.78 26.93
CA GLY A 86 5.86 -14.50 26.53
C GLY A 86 6.46 -13.95 25.23
N GLU A 87 6.29 -12.66 24.97
CA GLU A 87 7.06 -11.98 23.90
C GLU A 87 8.48 -11.70 24.41
N GLY A 88 9.48 -12.10 23.63
CA GLY A 88 10.90 -11.84 23.92
C GLY A 88 11.24 -10.34 23.90
N PRO A 89 12.53 -9.97 24.11
CA PRO A 89 12.94 -8.57 24.06
C PRO A 89 12.55 -7.92 22.73
N ALA A 90 12.02 -6.70 22.80
CA ALA A 90 11.50 -6.04 21.60
C ALA A 90 12.58 -5.84 20.54
N PHE A 91 12.25 -6.10 19.28
CA PHE A 91 13.19 -5.98 18.16
C PHE A 91 14.44 -6.89 18.24
N ALA A 92 14.48 -7.88 19.13
CA ALA A 92 15.69 -8.69 19.42
C ALA A 92 16.51 -9.12 18.19
N PRO A 93 15.94 -9.81 17.17
CA PRO A 93 16.73 -10.25 16.02
C PRO A 93 17.23 -9.08 15.16
N LEU A 94 16.51 -7.97 15.12
CA LEU A 94 16.94 -6.78 14.38
C LEU A 94 18.01 -6.00 15.13
N VAL A 95 17.89 -5.86 16.46
CA VAL A 95 18.93 -5.27 17.31
C VAL A 95 20.23 -6.06 17.20
N GLY A 96 20.17 -7.39 17.19
CA GLY A 96 21.34 -8.25 16.95
C GLY A 96 22.03 -7.94 15.62
N ALA A 97 21.26 -7.90 14.53
CA ALA A 97 21.79 -7.56 13.20
C ALA A 97 22.38 -6.14 13.14
N LEU A 98 21.70 -5.15 13.74
CA LEU A 98 22.16 -3.75 13.78
C LEU A 98 23.43 -3.59 14.63
N ARG A 99 23.57 -4.32 15.74
CA ARG A 99 24.80 -4.35 16.54
C ARG A 99 25.96 -4.96 15.77
N GLY A 100 25.71 -5.96 14.93
CA GLY A 100 26.70 -6.49 13.97
C GLY A 100 27.23 -5.40 13.03
N LEU A 101 26.34 -4.58 12.47
CA LEU A 101 26.74 -3.43 11.63
C LEU A 101 27.46 -2.35 12.45
N HIS A 102 27.00 -2.07 13.68
CA HIS A 102 27.65 -1.11 14.57
C HIS A 102 29.08 -1.53 14.91
N ALA A 103 29.33 -2.81 15.16
CA ALA A 103 30.67 -3.34 15.43
C ALA A 103 31.62 -3.17 14.22
N GLU A 104 31.11 -3.26 13.00
CA GLU A 104 31.91 -3.09 11.78
C GLU A 104 32.19 -1.61 11.46
N PHE A 105 31.16 -0.76 11.53
CA PHE A 105 31.24 0.63 11.05
C PHE A 105 31.53 1.67 12.14
N GLY A 106 31.22 1.35 13.40
CA GLY A 106 31.14 2.31 14.50
C GLY A 106 29.95 3.26 14.40
N ALA A 107 29.63 3.94 15.51
CA ALA A 107 28.44 4.78 15.64
C ALA A 107 28.31 5.87 14.57
N GLN A 108 29.37 6.65 14.33
CA GLN A 108 29.33 7.80 13.42
C GLN A 108 28.99 7.38 11.98
N ARG A 109 29.69 6.35 11.47
CA ARG A 109 29.46 5.89 10.10
C ARG A 109 28.10 5.21 9.95
N LEU A 110 27.64 4.50 10.98
CA LEU A 110 26.31 3.90 10.97
C LEU A 110 25.21 4.96 10.86
N LEU A 111 25.34 6.08 11.59
CA LEU A 111 24.40 7.22 11.49
C LEU A 111 24.44 7.89 10.12
N GLU A 112 25.63 8.04 9.51
CA GLU A 112 25.75 8.55 8.13
C GLU A 112 25.04 7.66 7.11
N LEU A 113 25.20 6.34 7.25
CA LEU A 113 24.55 5.33 6.42
C LEU A 113 23.04 5.28 6.68
N ALA A 114 22.59 5.47 7.92
CA ALA A 114 21.17 5.58 8.25
C ALA A 114 20.49 6.78 7.55
N GLY A 115 21.28 7.84 7.30
CA GLY A 115 20.84 9.00 6.54
C GLY A 115 19.94 9.95 7.32
N PRO A 116 19.08 10.71 6.63
CA PRO A 116 18.23 11.68 7.30
C PRO A 116 17.30 11.01 8.31
N GLY A 117 17.37 11.46 9.55
CA GLY A 117 16.63 10.88 10.67
C GLY A 117 17.34 9.74 11.40
N GLY A 118 18.62 9.49 11.11
CA GLY A 118 19.42 8.39 11.67
C GLY A 118 19.53 8.34 13.20
N ASP A 119 19.35 9.45 13.89
CA ASP A 119 19.22 9.57 15.35
C ASP A 119 18.10 8.68 15.93
N ALA A 120 17.08 8.33 15.14
CA ALA A 120 16.07 7.36 15.56
C ALA A 120 16.65 5.96 15.84
N LEU A 121 17.81 5.60 15.25
CA LEU A 121 18.47 4.31 15.53
C LEU A 121 18.88 4.15 16.99
N ALA A 122 19.09 5.25 17.71
CA ALA A 122 19.40 5.20 19.14
C ALA A 122 18.26 4.58 19.97
N GLY A 123 17.03 4.51 19.42
CA GLY A 123 15.94 3.76 20.05
C GLY A 123 16.14 2.24 20.03
N LEU A 124 16.89 1.70 19.06
CA LEU A 124 17.19 0.26 18.97
C LEU A 124 18.61 -0.09 19.42
N VAL A 125 19.56 0.80 19.18
CA VAL A 125 20.99 0.63 19.48
C VAL A 125 21.45 1.87 20.26
N PRO A 126 21.19 1.95 21.58
CA PRO A 126 21.55 3.13 22.39
C PRO A 126 23.03 3.51 22.33
N GLU A 127 23.89 2.57 21.94
CA GLU A 127 25.33 2.76 21.76
C GLU A 127 25.66 3.81 20.68
N VAL A 128 24.72 4.15 19.79
CA VAL A 128 24.93 5.14 18.72
C VAL A 128 24.53 6.57 19.09
N GLY A 129 23.82 6.77 20.21
CA GLY A 129 23.40 8.10 20.65
C GLY A 129 22.16 8.10 21.55
N VAL A 130 21.49 9.26 21.63
CA VAL A 130 20.24 9.42 22.39
C VAL A 130 19.08 9.54 21.42
N ALA A 131 18.05 8.71 21.62
CA ALA A 131 16.85 8.75 20.80
C ALA A 131 16.12 10.09 21.00
N PRO A 132 15.60 10.72 19.93
CA PRO A 132 14.83 11.95 20.06
C PRO A 132 13.52 11.69 20.83
N ALA A 133 13.13 12.62 21.69
CA ALA A 133 11.79 12.60 22.30
C ALA A 133 10.76 12.94 21.22
N GLU A 134 10.10 11.93 20.65
CA GLU A 134 9.16 12.11 19.54
C GLU A 134 7.74 11.65 19.89
N GLY A 135 6.77 12.28 19.23
CA GLY A 135 5.36 11.93 19.30
C GLY A 135 5.00 10.65 18.52
N PRO A 136 3.70 10.41 18.29
CA PRO A 136 3.16 9.17 17.72
C PRO A 136 3.73 8.72 16.35
N GLU A 137 4.41 9.61 15.63
CA GLU A 137 4.99 9.35 14.30
C GLU A 137 6.43 8.77 14.34
N GLY A 138 7.08 8.71 15.52
CA GLY A 138 8.47 8.26 15.67
C GLY A 138 8.73 6.83 15.19
N ARG A 139 7.75 5.94 15.30
CA ARG A 139 7.84 4.55 14.79
C ARG A 139 8.01 4.49 13.26
N GLY A 140 7.24 5.30 12.53
CA GLY A 140 7.31 5.34 11.07
C GLY A 140 8.69 5.79 10.60
N ARG A 141 9.24 6.81 11.27
CA ARG A 141 10.61 7.29 11.03
C ARG A 141 11.64 6.19 11.33
N LEU A 142 11.54 5.50 12.46
CA LEU A 142 12.44 4.39 12.81
C LEU A 142 12.46 3.33 11.70
N TYR A 143 11.28 2.92 11.22
CA TYR A 143 11.18 1.88 10.20
C TYR A 143 11.86 2.31 8.89
N GLU A 144 11.66 3.57 8.50
CA GLU A 144 12.32 4.14 7.32
C GLU A 144 13.83 4.26 7.46
N VAL A 145 14.30 4.60 8.64
CA VAL A 145 15.73 4.73 8.96
C VAL A 145 16.41 3.36 8.89
N VAL A 146 15.82 2.32 9.49
CA VAL A 146 16.35 0.95 9.41
C VAL A 146 16.34 0.44 7.96
N THR A 147 15.27 0.71 7.22
CA THR A 147 15.17 0.37 5.79
C THR A 147 16.27 1.04 4.98
N SER A 148 16.43 2.35 5.15
CA SER A 148 17.43 3.14 4.42
C SER A 148 18.85 2.74 4.77
N LEU A 149 19.10 2.38 6.03
CA LEU A 149 20.38 1.85 6.48
C LEU A 149 20.74 0.58 5.72
N PHE A 150 19.85 -0.43 5.69
CA PHE A 150 20.12 -1.67 4.96
C PHE A 150 20.29 -1.44 3.45
N GLU A 151 19.47 -0.59 2.84
CA GLU A 151 19.62 -0.23 1.42
C GLU A 151 21.00 0.38 1.12
N ARG A 152 21.47 1.31 1.96
CA ARG A 152 22.75 2.00 1.75
C ARG A 152 23.96 1.13 2.09
N VAL A 153 23.86 0.28 3.10
CA VAL A 153 24.88 -0.75 3.39
C VAL A 153 24.98 -1.74 2.23
N ALA A 154 23.84 -2.18 1.70
CA ALA A 154 23.77 -3.09 0.55
C ALA A 154 24.29 -2.46 -0.74
N ALA A 155 24.20 -1.14 -0.89
CA ALA A 155 24.73 -0.41 -2.05
C ALA A 155 26.26 -0.37 -2.10
N GLU A 156 26.94 -0.49 -0.95
CA GLU A 156 28.41 -0.57 -0.92
C GLU A 156 28.90 -1.97 -1.28
N ARG A 157 28.26 -3.01 -0.73
CA ARG A 157 28.51 -4.43 -0.96
C ARG A 157 27.24 -5.23 -0.69
N PRO A 158 27.00 -6.37 -1.37
CA PRO A 158 25.86 -7.22 -1.07
C PRO A 158 25.76 -7.54 0.42
N LEU A 159 24.55 -7.44 0.97
CA LEU A 159 24.25 -7.65 2.38
C LEU A 159 23.33 -8.86 2.56
N VAL A 160 23.73 -9.79 3.41
CA VAL A 160 22.89 -10.89 3.91
C VAL A 160 22.52 -10.61 5.36
N VAL A 161 21.21 -10.58 5.65
CA VAL A 161 20.69 -10.41 7.01
C VAL A 161 19.99 -11.69 7.43
N VAL A 162 20.55 -12.39 8.42
CA VAL A 162 19.96 -13.61 8.97
C VAL A 162 19.14 -13.28 10.22
N LEU A 163 17.86 -13.61 10.20
CA LEU A 163 16.95 -13.46 11.34
C LEU A 163 16.51 -14.85 11.79
N GLU A 164 17.06 -15.31 12.91
CA GLU A 164 16.82 -16.66 13.43
C GLU A 164 15.59 -16.72 14.36
N ASP A 165 14.88 -17.86 14.30
CA ASP A 165 13.82 -18.25 15.23
C ASP A 165 12.62 -17.28 15.30
N LEU A 166 12.14 -16.82 14.14
CA LEU A 166 11.06 -15.81 14.08
C LEU A 166 9.74 -16.27 14.73
N GLN A 167 9.57 -17.55 15.05
CA GLN A 167 8.42 -18.02 15.85
C GLN A 167 8.31 -17.30 17.21
N TRP A 168 9.42 -16.82 17.78
CA TRP A 168 9.42 -16.11 19.06
C TRP A 168 9.51 -14.58 18.93
N ALA A 169 9.44 -14.05 17.70
CA ALA A 169 9.50 -12.61 17.47
C ALA A 169 8.25 -11.90 18.03
N ASP A 170 8.48 -10.80 18.72
CA ASP A 170 7.47 -9.86 19.24
C ASP A 170 6.69 -9.15 18.12
N SER A 171 5.57 -8.50 18.47
CA SER A 171 4.75 -7.77 17.49
C SER A 171 5.53 -6.68 16.72
N PRO A 172 6.29 -5.80 17.39
CA PRO A 172 7.10 -4.78 16.73
C PRO A 172 8.13 -5.33 15.72
N THR A 173 8.83 -6.43 16.04
CA THR A 173 9.73 -7.10 15.09
C THR A 173 9.01 -7.55 13.83
N ARG A 174 7.86 -8.21 13.99
CA ARG A 174 7.04 -8.71 12.87
C ARG A 174 6.57 -7.57 11.97
N ASP A 175 6.20 -6.44 12.57
CA ASP A 175 5.77 -5.24 11.85
C ASP A 175 6.92 -4.57 11.07
N LEU A 176 8.09 -4.43 11.68
CA LEU A 176 9.26 -3.89 11.01
C LEU A 176 9.74 -4.83 9.90
N LEU A 177 9.73 -6.14 10.09
CA LEU A 177 10.03 -7.10 9.03
C LEU A 177 9.07 -6.96 7.84
N ARG A 178 7.76 -6.86 8.11
CA ARG A 178 6.76 -6.60 7.07
C ARG A 178 7.06 -5.31 6.30
N PHE A 179 7.42 -4.25 7.01
CA PHE A 179 7.78 -2.97 6.41
C PHE A 179 9.04 -3.07 5.54
N LEU A 180 10.08 -3.74 6.03
CA LEU A 180 11.35 -3.96 5.32
C LEU A 180 11.15 -4.76 4.03
N VAL A 181 10.50 -5.92 4.13
CA VAL A 181 10.31 -6.81 2.97
C VAL A 181 9.46 -6.14 1.89
N ARG A 182 8.53 -5.25 2.24
CA ARG A 182 7.69 -4.53 1.27
C ARG A 182 8.32 -3.22 0.77
N GLY A 183 9.15 -2.58 1.59
CA GLY A 183 9.66 -1.23 1.37
C GLY A 183 11.01 -1.15 0.64
N VAL A 184 11.82 -2.22 0.70
CA VAL A 184 13.11 -2.29 0.00
C VAL A 184 12.90 -2.62 -1.48
N ARG A 185 13.49 -1.80 -2.35
CA ARG A 185 13.52 -2.01 -3.81
C ARG A 185 14.91 -1.64 -4.34
N ASP A 186 15.34 -2.29 -5.41
CA ASP A 186 16.60 -1.99 -6.11
C ASP A 186 17.83 -2.02 -5.18
N ALA A 187 17.99 -3.09 -4.40
CA ALA A 187 19.05 -3.25 -3.41
C ALA A 187 19.67 -4.65 -3.45
N GLN A 188 20.98 -4.73 -3.23
CA GLN A 188 21.71 -6.00 -3.13
C GLN A 188 21.55 -6.64 -1.75
N LEU A 189 20.30 -6.95 -1.39
CA LEU A 189 19.91 -7.35 -0.04
C LEU A 189 19.21 -8.72 -0.06
N LEU A 190 19.70 -9.64 0.78
CA LEU A 190 19.07 -10.94 1.03
C LEU A 190 18.72 -11.08 2.50
N PHE A 191 17.43 -11.22 2.82
CA PHE A 191 16.99 -11.67 4.14
C PHE A 191 16.90 -13.20 4.15
N VAL A 192 17.48 -13.85 5.17
CA VAL A 192 17.28 -15.27 5.46
C VAL A 192 16.58 -15.35 6.82
N VAL A 193 15.32 -15.75 6.80
CA VAL A 193 14.46 -15.76 7.99
C VAL A 193 14.14 -17.21 8.34
N THR A 194 14.59 -17.67 9.51
CA THR A 194 14.34 -19.05 9.95
C THR A 194 13.14 -19.09 10.89
N TYR A 195 12.34 -20.15 10.79
CA TYR A 195 11.28 -20.41 11.76
C TYR A 195 10.95 -21.90 11.90
N ARG A 196 10.37 -22.27 13.04
CA ARG A 196 9.91 -23.64 13.34
C ARG A 196 8.48 -23.85 12.84
N SER A 197 8.28 -24.78 11.90
CA SER A 197 6.97 -25.04 11.29
C SER A 197 6.03 -25.83 12.20
N ASP A 198 6.60 -26.66 13.07
CA ASP A 198 5.95 -27.53 14.05
C ASP A 198 5.33 -26.79 15.24
N GLU A 199 5.84 -25.60 15.58
CA GLU A 199 5.31 -24.76 16.67
C GLU A 199 4.15 -23.84 16.25
N LEU A 200 3.83 -23.79 14.95
CA LEU A 200 2.82 -22.87 14.41
C LEU A 200 1.39 -23.43 14.51
N HIS A 201 0.84 -23.47 15.73
CA HIS A 201 -0.57 -23.76 15.96
C HIS A 201 -1.50 -22.75 15.23
N ARG A 202 -2.79 -23.07 15.09
CA ARG A 202 -3.75 -22.29 14.27
C ARG A 202 -3.84 -20.80 14.63
N GLY A 203 -3.62 -20.44 15.89
CA GLY A 203 -3.69 -19.08 16.40
C GLY A 203 -2.36 -18.34 16.48
N HIS A 204 -1.26 -18.94 16.00
CA HIS A 204 0.06 -18.36 16.18
C HIS A 204 0.23 -17.03 15.39
N PRO A 205 0.68 -15.92 16.01
CA PRO A 205 0.77 -14.59 15.38
C PRO A 205 1.67 -14.52 14.14
N LEU A 206 2.65 -15.42 14.01
CA LEU A 206 3.52 -15.50 12.84
C LEU A 206 2.80 -16.00 11.57
N ARG A 207 1.73 -16.79 11.69
CA ARG A 207 1.07 -17.41 10.52
C ARG A 207 0.46 -16.39 9.55
N PRO A 208 -0.28 -15.35 10.00
CA PRO A 208 -0.74 -14.29 9.11
C PRO A 208 0.40 -13.58 8.39
N LEU A 209 1.52 -13.32 9.07
CA LEU A 209 2.69 -12.68 8.46
C LEU A 209 3.27 -13.55 7.34
N LEU A 210 3.53 -14.84 7.60
CA LEU A 210 4.06 -15.74 6.58
C LEU A 210 3.14 -15.84 5.36
N ALA A 211 1.82 -15.95 5.58
CA ALA A 211 0.83 -16.00 4.50
C ALA A 211 0.74 -14.70 3.69
N GLU A 212 1.03 -13.55 4.31
CA GLU A 212 1.13 -12.26 3.64
C GLU A 212 2.41 -12.18 2.80
N LEU A 213 3.56 -12.55 3.39
CA LEU A 213 4.86 -12.50 2.73
C LEU A 213 4.95 -13.49 1.56
N ASP A 214 4.40 -14.70 1.67
CA ASP A 214 4.38 -15.73 0.62
C ASP A 214 3.71 -15.25 -0.68
N ARG A 215 2.91 -14.17 -0.65
CA ARG A 215 2.26 -13.59 -1.85
C ARG A 215 3.17 -12.62 -2.61
N LEU A 216 4.30 -12.22 -2.03
CA LEU A 216 5.22 -11.27 -2.64
C LEU A 216 6.21 -12.02 -3.55
N ARG A 217 6.44 -11.50 -4.77
CA ARG A 217 7.32 -12.15 -5.76
C ARG A 217 8.76 -12.31 -5.29
N GLN A 218 9.22 -11.38 -4.46
CA GLN A 218 10.57 -11.35 -3.88
C GLN A 218 10.75 -12.28 -2.66
N VAL A 219 9.72 -13.03 -2.28
CA VAL A 219 9.77 -13.96 -1.14
C VAL A 219 9.82 -15.40 -1.66
N HIS A 220 10.77 -16.18 -1.19
CA HIS A 220 10.94 -17.58 -1.51
C HIS A 220 10.87 -18.42 -0.25
N ARG A 221 9.95 -19.39 -0.22
CA ARG A 221 9.81 -20.30 0.90
C ARG A 221 10.55 -21.61 0.63
N ILE A 222 11.46 -21.96 1.54
CA ILE A 222 12.19 -23.23 1.52
C ILE A 222 11.76 -24.01 2.76
N GLU A 223 11.06 -25.12 2.55
CA GLU A 223 10.76 -26.08 3.62
C GLU A 223 11.83 -27.18 3.62
N LEU A 224 12.44 -27.41 4.78
CA LEU A 224 13.45 -28.44 4.97
C LEU A 224 12.78 -29.81 5.19
N PRO A 225 12.95 -30.77 4.28
CA PRO A 225 12.46 -32.11 4.49
C PRO A 225 13.28 -32.83 5.57
N ARG A 226 12.68 -33.83 6.19
CA ARG A 226 13.39 -34.87 6.94
C ARG A 226 14.34 -35.61 5.99
N LEU A 227 15.47 -36.07 6.52
CA LEU A 227 16.42 -36.90 5.79
C LEU A 227 15.79 -38.24 5.44
N ASP A 228 16.04 -38.70 4.22
CA ASP A 228 15.70 -40.07 3.84
C ASP A 228 16.67 -41.10 4.45
N ALA A 229 16.38 -42.38 4.27
CA ALA A 229 17.18 -43.45 4.85
C ALA A 229 18.64 -43.45 4.35
N ASP A 230 18.87 -43.08 3.09
CA ASP A 230 20.21 -43.05 2.50
C ASP A 230 21.01 -41.86 3.06
N GLU A 231 20.36 -40.70 3.21
CA GLU A 231 20.90 -39.51 3.85
C GLU A 231 21.22 -39.73 5.33
N VAL A 232 20.36 -40.45 6.07
CA VAL A 232 20.64 -40.87 7.46
C VAL A 232 21.88 -41.77 7.51
N VAL A 233 22.03 -42.71 6.57
CA VAL A 233 23.23 -43.57 6.48
C VAL A 233 24.47 -42.74 6.22
N LEU A 234 24.40 -41.76 5.32
CA LEU A 234 25.51 -40.84 5.03
C LEU A 234 25.92 -40.05 6.28
N GLN A 235 24.95 -39.48 7.00
CA GLN A 235 25.20 -38.74 8.24
C GLN A 235 25.82 -39.65 9.32
N LEU A 236 25.30 -40.86 9.51
CA LEU A 236 25.85 -41.84 10.47
C LEU A 236 27.26 -42.27 10.11
N ARG A 237 27.55 -42.51 8.84
CA ARG A 237 28.89 -42.89 8.38
C ARG A 237 29.91 -41.82 8.72
N GLU A 238 29.52 -40.56 8.57
CA GLU A 238 30.40 -39.43 8.88
C GLU A 238 30.59 -39.26 10.39
N LEU A 239 29.52 -39.33 11.19
CA LEU A 239 29.61 -39.25 12.65
C LEU A 239 30.49 -40.36 13.24
N LEU A 240 30.28 -41.61 12.81
CA LEU A 240 30.96 -42.79 13.35
C LEU A 240 32.37 -42.98 12.78
N GLY A 241 32.73 -42.31 11.69
CA GLY A 241 33.98 -42.52 10.95
C GLY A 241 34.12 -43.92 10.33
N ARG A 242 33.04 -44.72 10.33
CA ARG A 242 32.99 -46.10 9.83
C ARG A 242 31.59 -46.41 9.27
N PRO A 243 31.44 -47.38 8.36
CA PRO A 243 30.11 -47.78 7.88
C PRO A 243 29.25 -48.35 9.03
N PRO A 244 28.02 -47.85 9.24
CA PRO A 244 27.13 -48.34 10.29
C PRO A 244 26.55 -49.71 9.94
N GLU A 245 26.23 -50.52 10.96
CA GLU A 245 25.54 -51.81 10.78
C GLU A 245 24.07 -51.61 10.41
N ARG A 246 23.50 -52.51 9.58
CA ARG A 246 22.11 -52.37 9.11
C ARG A 246 21.08 -52.32 10.24
N SER A 247 21.24 -53.17 11.26
CA SER A 247 20.37 -53.19 12.46
C SER A 247 20.39 -51.85 13.21
N HIS A 248 21.55 -51.20 13.28
CA HIS A 248 21.72 -49.89 13.89
C HIS A 248 21.03 -48.79 13.04
N VAL A 249 21.24 -48.80 11.71
CA VAL A 249 20.58 -47.87 10.79
C VAL A 249 19.05 -47.99 10.88
N ASP A 250 18.50 -49.20 10.80
CA ASP A 250 17.04 -49.45 10.83
C ASP A 250 16.40 -49.01 12.16
N ARG A 251 17.17 -49.06 13.25
CA ARG A 251 16.74 -48.56 14.56
C ARG A 251 16.76 -47.03 14.58
N ILE A 252 17.83 -46.39 14.10
CA ILE A 252 17.96 -44.93 14.08
C ILE A 252 16.94 -44.30 13.14
N VAL A 253 16.81 -44.76 11.89
CA VAL A 253 15.83 -44.23 10.92
C VAL A 253 14.42 -44.23 11.50
N ARG A 254 14.04 -45.30 12.21
CA ARG A 254 12.72 -45.43 12.84
C ARG A 254 12.52 -44.48 14.02
N ARG A 255 13.58 -44.16 14.77
CA ARG A 255 13.49 -43.38 16.02
C ARG A 255 13.79 -41.89 15.84
N SER A 256 14.69 -41.54 14.93
CA SER A 256 14.97 -40.16 14.55
C SER A 256 13.90 -39.58 13.63
N GLU A 257 13.12 -40.46 12.99
CA GLU A 257 12.17 -40.13 11.93
C GLU A 257 12.77 -39.25 10.82
N GLY A 258 14.09 -39.35 10.60
CA GLY A 258 14.83 -38.57 9.61
C GLY A 258 15.23 -37.15 10.05
N ILE A 259 15.05 -36.76 11.31
CA ILE A 259 15.50 -35.45 11.78
C ILE A 259 17.01 -35.51 12.08
N PRO A 260 17.87 -34.72 11.39
CA PRO A 260 19.32 -34.78 11.52
C PRO A 260 19.83 -34.70 12.96
N PHE A 261 19.22 -33.85 13.78
CA PHE A 261 19.59 -33.72 15.18
C PHE A 261 19.39 -35.02 15.96
N PHE A 262 18.25 -35.71 15.82
CA PHE A 262 18.05 -37.00 16.49
C PHE A 262 18.96 -38.10 15.96
N VAL A 263 19.36 -38.04 14.69
CA VAL A 263 20.40 -38.94 14.16
C VAL A 263 21.74 -38.70 14.86
N GLU A 264 22.14 -37.44 15.06
CA GLU A 264 23.35 -37.07 15.81
C GLU A 264 23.27 -37.52 17.28
N GLU A 265 22.09 -37.39 17.91
CA GLU A 265 21.89 -37.81 19.30
C GLU A 265 21.99 -39.33 19.46
N LEU A 266 21.37 -40.09 18.54
CA LEU A 266 21.25 -41.55 18.60
C LEU A 266 22.46 -42.30 18.06
N ALA A 267 23.35 -41.66 17.29
CA ALA A 267 24.48 -42.31 16.62
C ALA A 267 25.37 -43.15 17.57
N TYR A 268 25.48 -42.74 18.83
CA TYR A 268 26.36 -43.37 19.84
C TYR A 268 25.61 -44.21 20.88
N ALA A 269 24.29 -44.34 20.78
CA ALA A 269 23.47 -44.96 21.82
C ALA A 269 23.52 -46.51 21.84
N ASP A 270 24.42 -47.13 21.07
CA ASP A 270 24.53 -48.58 20.90
C ASP A 270 24.95 -49.33 22.18
N ASP A 271 25.47 -48.63 23.20
CA ASP A 271 25.96 -49.23 24.45
C ASP A 271 24.89 -49.32 25.57
N CYS A 272 23.67 -48.80 25.36
CA CYS A 272 22.69 -48.58 26.43
C CYS A 272 21.29 -49.19 26.14
N GLY A 273 21.14 -50.52 26.13
CA GLY A 273 19.85 -51.21 26.34
C GLY A 273 18.60 -50.74 25.56
N ASP A 274 17.40 -51.04 26.10
CA ASP A 274 16.11 -50.62 25.52
C ASP A 274 15.99 -49.08 25.54
N LEU A 275 16.07 -48.44 24.37
CA LEU A 275 15.91 -46.99 24.22
C LEU A 275 14.48 -46.53 24.60
N PRO A 276 14.34 -45.46 25.41
CA PRO A 276 13.05 -44.92 25.86
C PRO A 276 12.02 -44.69 24.74
N GLY A 277 10.74 -44.69 25.11
CA GLY A 277 9.61 -44.67 24.16
C GLY A 277 9.25 -43.30 23.58
N SER A 278 9.64 -42.19 24.23
CA SER A 278 9.29 -40.83 23.77
C SER A 278 10.51 -40.02 23.32
N LEU A 279 10.30 -39.13 22.35
CA LEU A 279 11.32 -38.25 21.78
C LEU A 279 11.97 -37.32 22.81
N ARG A 280 11.22 -36.93 23.85
CA ARG A 280 11.69 -36.14 24.99
C ARG A 280 12.64 -36.95 25.87
N ASP A 281 12.30 -38.21 26.15
CA ASP A 281 13.16 -39.10 26.93
C ASP A 281 14.47 -39.35 26.19
N LEU A 282 14.45 -39.46 24.84
CA LEU A 282 15.65 -39.59 24.01
C LEU A 282 16.63 -38.41 24.14
N LEU A 283 16.12 -37.19 24.39
CA LEU A 283 16.96 -36.01 24.60
C LEU A 283 17.61 -36.00 25.99
N LEU A 284 16.93 -36.58 26.99
CA LEU A 284 17.44 -36.65 28.36
C LEU A 284 18.43 -37.80 28.58
N VAL A 285 18.52 -38.78 27.67
CA VAL A 285 19.49 -39.90 27.74
C VAL A 285 20.94 -39.47 27.94
N ARG A 286 21.35 -38.30 27.42
CA ARG A 286 22.71 -37.76 27.63
C ARG A 286 22.88 -37.00 28.94
N VAL A 287 21.78 -36.59 29.56
CA VAL A 287 21.77 -35.83 30.82
C VAL A 287 21.64 -36.76 32.03
N GLU A 288 20.86 -37.84 31.92
CA GLU A 288 20.65 -38.82 33.00
C GLU A 288 21.94 -39.43 33.58
N PRO A 289 23.00 -39.72 32.79
CA PRO A 289 24.25 -40.27 33.31
C PRO A 289 25.13 -39.25 34.03
N LEU A 290 24.85 -37.95 33.90
CA LEU A 290 25.64 -36.89 34.51
C LEU A 290 25.37 -36.80 36.02
N SER A 291 26.35 -36.29 36.77
CA SER A 291 26.20 -36.07 38.21
C SER A 291 24.97 -35.20 38.54
N GLU A 292 24.38 -35.38 39.73
CA GLU A 292 23.22 -34.59 40.15
C GLU A 292 23.51 -33.08 40.15
N ASP A 293 24.73 -32.67 40.49
CA ASP A 293 25.17 -31.28 40.45
C ASP A 293 25.13 -30.72 39.03
N THR A 294 25.64 -31.49 38.06
CA THR A 294 25.57 -31.13 36.64
C THR A 294 24.14 -31.09 36.11
N GLN A 295 23.28 -32.02 36.49
CA GLN A 295 21.86 -31.97 36.11
C GLN A 295 21.16 -30.75 36.71
N ARG A 296 21.44 -30.40 37.97
CA ARG A 296 20.92 -29.19 38.62
C ARG A 296 21.37 -27.93 37.88
N LEU A 297 22.65 -27.85 37.52
CA LEU A 297 23.22 -26.75 36.75
C LEU A 297 22.58 -26.63 35.36
N LEU A 298 22.40 -27.74 34.65
CA LEU A 298 21.76 -27.76 33.32
C LEU A 298 20.29 -27.32 33.38
N ARG A 299 19.54 -27.73 34.41
CA ARG A 299 18.21 -27.17 34.65
C ARG A 299 18.31 -25.67 34.91
N LEU A 300 19.26 -25.20 35.72
CA LEU A 300 19.46 -23.77 35.99
C LEU A 300 19.75 -22.97 34.73
N MET A 301 20.66 -23.44 33.88
CA MET A 301 20.96 -22.81 32.60
C MET A 301 19.73 -22.74 31.69
N SER A 302 18.81 -23.71 31.75
CA SER A 302 17.67 -23.76 30.83
C SER A 302 16.72 -22.57 30.96
N ALA A 303 16.67 -21.94 32.14
CA ALA A 303 15.82 -20.78 32.45
C ALA A 303 16.37 -19.42 31.99
N ALA A 304 17.66 -19.28 31.61
CA ALA A 304 18.25 -17.99 31.21
C ALA A 304 18.18 -17.65 29.72
N GLY A 305 17.70 -18.57 28.88
CA GLY A 305 17.73 -18.43 27.41
C GLY A 305 18.74 -19.38 26.74
N ASN A 306 19.13 -19.10 25.50
CA ASN A 306 19.99 -20.00 24.71
C ASN A 306 21.48 -19.94 25.12
N ARG A 307 21.94 -18.81 25.67
CA ARG A 307 23.31 -18.58 26.14
C ARG A 307 23.25 -17.94 27.52
N VAL A 308 24.18 -18.32 28.39
CA VAL A 308 24.36 -17.70 29.71
C VAL A 308 25.83 -17.42 29.94
N ASP A 309 26.18 -16.20 30.30
CA ASP A 309 27.56 -15.82 30.59
C ASP A 309 28.04 -16.41 31.92
N HIS A 310 29.34 -16.68 32.01
CA HIS A 310 29.92 -17.35 33.18
C HIS A 310 29.69 -16.57 34.48
N SER A 311 29.83 -15.25 34.43
CA SER A 311 29.62 -14.33 35.56
C SER A 311 28.21 -14.44 36.16
N VAL A 312 27.19 -14.54 35.31
CA VAL A 312 25.80 -14.70 35.74
C VAL A 312 25.55 -16.10 36.26
N LEU A 313 26.10 -17.14 35.61
CA LEU A 313 25.97 -18.51 36.12
C LEU A 313 26.62 -18.68 37.49
N GLU A 314 27.79 -18.08 37.73
CA GLU A 314 28.46 -18.13 39.03
C GLU A 314 27.59 -17.53 40.13
N PHE A 315 27.01 -16.35 39.88
CA PHE A 315 26.12 -15.70 40.83
C PHE A 315 24.83 -16.50 41.04
N VAL A 316 24.17 -16.89 39.95
CA VAL A 316 22.88 -17.56 40.01
C VAL A 316 23.03 -18.95 40.61
N ALA A 317 24.10 -19.70 40.33
CA ALA A 317 24.35 -21.03 40.90
C ALA A 317 24.68 -20.98 42.40
N GLY A 318 25.21 -19.87 42.91
CA GLY A 318 25.49 -19.69 44.35
C GLY A 318 26.45 -20.72 44.92
N GLU A 319 27.26 -21.35 44.07
CA GLU A 319 28.23 -22.39 44.42
C GLU A 319 29.66 -21.82 44.51
N GLN A 320 30.57 -22.53 45.19
CA GLN A 320 31.99 -22.21 45.09
C GLN A 320 32.47 -22.44 43.65
N THR A 321 33.41 -21.63 43.17
CA THR A 321 33.90 -21.67 41.77
C THR A 321 34.36 -23.08 41.34
N GLY A 322 34.95 -23.87 42.25
CA GLY A 322 35.43 -25.24 41.96
C GLY A 322 34.33 -26.26 41.57
N PRO A 323 33.29 -26.47 42.40
CA PRO A 323 32.12 -27.28 42.05
C PRO A 323 31.46 -26.89 40.72
N LEU A 324 31.24 -25.59 40.50
CA LEU A 324 30.63 -25.08 39.26
C LEU A 324 31.47 -25.41 38.01
N GLU A 325 32.78 -25.15 38.04
CA GLU A 325 33.67 -25.49 36.92
C GLU A 325 33.72 -27.00 36.66
N THR A 326 33.59 -27.82 37.70
CA THR A 326 33.56 -29.28 37.56
C THR A 326 32.30 -29.73 36.82
N ALA A 327 31.14 -29.20 37.20
CA ALA A 327 29.87 -29.48 36.54
C ALA A 327 29.82 -28.96 35.10
N LEU A 328 30.32 -27.75 34.85
CA LEU A 328 30.45 -27.18 33.50
C LEU A 328 31.35 -28.04 32.61
N ARG A 329 32.50 -28.48 33.13
CA ARG A 329 33.43 -29.35 32.38
C ARG A 329 32.81 -30.71 32.08
N GLU A 330 32.07 -31.28 33.02
CA GLU A 330 31.32 -32.52 32.81
C GLU A 330 30.28 -32.35 31.69
N ALA A 331 29.46 -31.30 31.75
CA ALA A 331 28.43 -31.00 30.74
C ALA A 331 29.00 -30.70 29.34
N VAL A 332 30.12 -29.97 29.26
CA VAL A 332 30.84 -29.72 27.99
C VAL A 332 31.43 -31.01 27.44
N SER A 333 32.02 -31.85 28.29
CA SER A 333 32.60 -33.14 27.87
C SER A 333 31.53 -34.12 27.39
N ALA A 334 30.35 -34.08 27.98
CA ALA A 334 29.18 -34.83 27.54
C ALA A 334 28.51 -34.23 26.29
N GLY A 335 28.96 -33.05 25.83
CA GLY A 335 28.44 -32.39 24.64
C GLY A 335 27.03 -31.83 24.80
N VAL A 336 26.53 -31.66 26.03
CA VAL A 336 25.20 -31.08 26.30
C VAL A 336 25.22 -29.56 26.10
N ILE A 337 26.31 -28.93 26.54
CA ILE A 337 26.58 -27.49 26.37
C ILE A 337 27.90 -27.29 25.63
N VAL A 338 28.06 -26.12 25.03
CA VAL A 338 29.28 -25.67 24.35
C VAL A 338 29.75 -24.35 24.94
N VAL A 339 31.06 -24.12 24.90
CA VAL A 339 31.64 -22.81 25.25
C VAL A 339 31.38 -21.85 24.10
N ASP A 340 30.77 -20.71 24.40
CA ASP A 340 30.49 -19.65 23.44
C ASP A 340 30.96 -18.31 24.00
N GLY A 341 32.08 -17.80 23.48
CA GLY A 341 32.76 -16.62 24.03
C GLY A 341 33.21 -16.81 25.48
N ASP A 342 32.71 -15.95 26.36
CA ASP A 342 32.88 -15.95 27.82
C ASP A 342 31.71 -16.63 28.58
N GLY A 343 30.83 -17.30 27.84
CA GLY A 343 29.66 -17.97 28.38
C GLY A 343 29.50 -19.41 27.87
N TYR A 344 28.33 -19.95 28.13
CA TYR A 344 27.95 -21.31 27.78
C TYR A 344 26.58 -21.30 27.09
N ALA A 345 26.46 -22.07 26.02
CA ALA A 345 25.21 -22.23 25.30
C ALA A 345 24.82 -23.71 25.26
N PHE A 346 23.52 -23.98 25.23
CA PHE A 346 23.08 -25.34 24.92
C PHE A 346 23.51 -25.69 23.51
N ARG A 347 24.08 -26.89 23.34
CA ARG A 347 24.46 -27.36 22.01
C ARG A 347 23.26 -27.35 21.05
N HIS A 348 22.07 -27.65 21.59
CA HIS A 348 20.82 -27.63 20.87
C HIS A 348 19.68 -27.09 21.74
N ALA A 349 18.90 -26.14 21.21
CA ALA A 349 17.77 -25.55 21.91
C ALA A 349 16.71 -26.59 22.37
N LEU A 350 16.57 -27.71 21.66
CA LEU A 350 15.68 -28.80 22.05
C LEU A 350 16.06 -29.46 23.39
N LEU A 351 17.36 -29.58 23.69
CA LEU A 351 17.81 -30.09 25.00
C LEU A 351 17.43 -29.13 26.11
N ARG A 352 17.61 -27.82 25.87
CA ARG A 352 17.18 -26.76 26.79
C ARG A 352 15.69 -26.85 27.08
N GLU A 353 14.88 -26.92 26.03
CA GLU A 353 13.42 -26.99 26.11
C GLU A 353 12.95 -28.24 26.86
N ALA A 354 13.55 -29.40 26.56
CA ALA A 354 13.26 -30.65 27.26
C ALA A 354 13.59 -30.55 28.76
N LEU A 355 14.76 -30.00 29.11
CA LEU A 355 15.15 -29.78 30.51
C LEU A 355 14.26 -28.76 31.22
N HIS A 356 13.86 -27.70 30.53
CA HIS A 356 12.99 -26.68 31.07
C HIS A 356 11.59 -27.22 31.37
N ALA A 357 11.02 -27.97 30.42
CA ALA A 357 9.71 -28.61 30.56
C ALA A 357 9.69 -29.78 31.56
N ASP A 358 10.86 -30.24 32.03
CA ASP A 358 11.00 -31.30 33.04
C ASP A 358 10.97 -30.79 34.48
N MET A 359 11.08 -29.48 34.66
CA MET A 359 11.06 -28.88 35.98
C MET A 359 9.68 -28.94 36.62
N LEU A 360 9.63 -29.26 37.91
CA LEU A 360 8.42 -29.10 38.69
C LEU A 360 8.09 -27.60 38.85
N PRO A 361 6.81 -27.21 39.00
CA PRO A 361 6.43 -25.79 39.11
C PRO A 361 7.19 -25.02 40.21
N GLY A 362 7.46 -25.66 41.34
CA GLY A 362 8.22 -25.03 42.44
C GLY A 362 9.72 -24.91 42.15
N GLU A 363 10.30 -25.78 41.33
CA GLU A 363 11.70 -25.66 40.88
C GLU A 363 11.83 -24.51 39.89
N HIS A 364 10.95 -24.49 38.89
CA HIS A 364 10.82 -23.42 37.92
C HIS A 364 10.77 -22.04 38.59
N ALA A 365 9.84 -21.85 39.53
CA ALA A 365 9.67 -20.58 40.23
C ALA A 365 10.93 -20.15 41.02
N ARG A 366 11.59 -21.09 41.72
CA ARG A 366 12.82 -20.80 42.48
C ARG A 366 13.97 -20.38 41.56
N MET A 367 14.08 -20.95 40.38
CA MET A 367 15.17 -20.67 39.45
C MET A 367 15.00 -19.31 38.80
N HIS A 368 13.79 -18.99 38.33
CA HIS A 368 13.48 -17.64 37.86
C HIS A 368 13.68 -16.59 38.96
N ALA A 369 13.35 -16.88 40.23
CA ALA A 369 13.65 -15.97 41.34
C ALA A 369 15.15 -15.70 41.50
N ARG A 370 16.02 -16.71 41.32
CA ARG A 370 17.48 -16.55 41.40
C ARG A 370 18.01 -15.69 40.26
N TYR A 371 17.52 -15.90 39.04
CA TYR A 371 17.87 -15.03 37.90
C TYR A 371 17.39 -13.61 38.13
N ALA A 372 16.15 -13.42 38.57
CA ALA A 372 15.61 -12.09 38.83
C ALA A 372 16.44 -11.33 39.87
N GLN A 373 16.85 -11.99 40.95
CA GLN A 373 17.74 -11.43 41.97
C GLN A 373 19.12 -11.07 41.41
N ALA A 374 19.69 -11.91 40.55
CA ALA A 374 20.99 -11.66 39.92
C ALA A 374 20.95 -10.44 39.01
N LEU A 375 19.96 -10.38 38.13
CA LEU A 375 19.81 -9.29 37.16
C LEU A 375 19.46 -7.96 37.86
N GLU A 376 18.70 -8.00 38.96
CA GLU A 376 18.35 -6.82 39.75
C GLU A 376 19.53 -6.31 40.60
N ALA A 377 20.28 -7.20 41.25
CA ALA A 377 21.37 -6.81 42.14
C ALA A 377 22.67 -6.45 41.40
N HIS A 378 22.88 -7.06 40.23
CA HIS A 378 24.14 -6.99 39.50
C HIS A 378 23.94 -6.80 37.99
N PRO A 379 23.34 -5.67 37.56
CA PRO A 379 23.12 -5.39 36.15
C PRO A 379 24.42 -5.30 35.33
N GLU A 380 25.56 -5.08 35.97
CA GLU A 380 26.89 -5.06 35.35
C GLU A 380 27.41 -6.43 34.89
N LEU A 381 26.81 -7.53 35.35
CA LEU A 381 27.27 -8.89 34.99
C LEU A 381 26.90 -9.28 33.56
N MET A 382 26.04 -8.52 32.89
CA MET A 382 25.65 -8.75 31.52
C MET A 382 26.38 -7.79 30.56
N PRO A 383 27.00 -8.30 29.47
CA PRO A 383 27.69 -7.48 28.46
C PRO A 383 26.77 -6.42 27.84
N SER A 384 25.48 -6.75 27.75
CA SER A 384 24.38 -5.82 27.51
C SER A 384 23.60 -5.71 28.82
N THR A 385 23.57 -4.55 29.48
CA THR A 385 22.79 -4.33 30.71
C THR A 385 21.41 -5.01 30.60
N PRO A 386 20.97 -5.80 31.60
CA PRO A 386 19.71 -6.53 31.49
C PRO A 386 18.57 -5.54 31.33
N THR A 387 17.66 -5.86 30.41
CA THR A 387 16.49 -5.02 30.18
C THR A 387 15.51 -5.20 31.34
N ALA A 388 14.80 -4.14 31.73
CA ALA A 388 13.76 -4.27 32.75
C ALA A 388 12.69 -5.30 32.36
N ALA A 389 12.49 -5.54 31.05
CA ALA A 389 11.57 -6.57 30.54
C ALA A 389 12.02 -8.00 30.88
N GLU A 390 13.31 -8.29 30.80
CA GLU A 390 13.88 -9.60 31.22
C GLU A 390 13.71 -9.80 32.73
N VAL A 391 13.98 -8.76 33.52
CA VAL A 391 13.78 -8.81 34.98
C VAL A 391 12.30 -9.02 35.34
N ALA A 392 11.40 -8.29 34.67
CA ALA A 392 9.96 -8.44 34.84
C ALA A 392 9.48 -9.86 34.48
N HIS A 393 10.02 -10.44 33.42
CA HIS A 393 9.72 -11.81 33.00
C HIS A 393 10.14 -12.82 34.07
N HIS A 394 11.37 -12.74 34.58
CA HIS A 394 11.82 -13.67 35.63
C HIS A 394 11.02 -13.53 36.92
N TRP A 395 10.67 -12.31 37.36
CA TRP A 395 9.80 -12.15 38.53
C TRP A 395 8.39 -12.70 38.31
N TYR A 396 7.84 -12.54 37.10
CA TYR A 396 6.55 -13.09 36.73
C TYR A 396 6.55 -14.64 36.74
N SER A 397 7.55 -15.26 36.11
CA SER A 397 7.74 -16.72 36.10
C SER A 397 8.12 -17.29 37.48
N ALA A 398 8.64 -16.47 38.38
CA ALA A 398 8.86 -16.80 39.78
C ALA A 398 7.58 -16.75 40.64
N HIS A 399 6.47 -16.26 40.08
CA HIS A 399 5.22 -15.99 40.80
C HIS A 399 5.37 -15.00 41.97
N ASP A 400 6.37 -14.10 41.90
CA ASP A 400 6.50 -12.97 42.84
C ASP A 400 5.69 -11.79 42.29
N VAL A 401 4.42 -11.75 42.68
CA VAL A 401 3.43 -10.80 42.16
C VAL A 401 3.86 -9.34 42.35
N GLU A 402 4.37 -9.00 43.53
CA GLU A 402 4.79 -7.63 43.91
C GLU A 402 5.91 -7.11 43.00
N ARG A 403 6.98 -7.91 42.85
CA ARG A 403 8.12 -7.53 42.03
C ARG A 403 7.79 -7.60 40.54
N ALA A 404 7.02 -8.60 40.11
CA ALA A 404 6.59 -8.73 38.72
C ALA A 404 5.76 -7.52 38.29
N PHE A 405 4.87 -7.03 39.15
CA PHE A 405 4.09 -5.82 38.92
C PHE A 405 4.99 -4.58 38.78
N ALA A 406 5.86 -4.32 39.76
CA ALA A 406 6.74 -3.15 39.74
C ALA A 406 7.70 -3.12 38.54
N TRP A 407 8.31 -4.27 38.22
CA TRP A 407 9.21 -4.38 37.07
C TRP A 407 8.48 -4.31 35.74
N SER A 408 7.24 -4.82 35.63
CA SER A 408 6.44 -4.66 34.40
C SER A 408 6.16 -3.19 34.08
N LEU A 409 5.87 -2.37 35.10
CA LEU A 409 5.68 -0.93 34.93
C LEU A 409 6.97 -0.20 34.52
N THR A 410 8.10 -0.58 35.11
CA THR A 410 9.43 -0.04 34.77
C THR A 410 9.82 -0.39 33.34
N ALA A 411 9.64 -1.66 32.96
CA ALA A 411 9.90 -2.18 31.64
C ALA A 411 9.03 -1.50 30.56
N ALA A 412 7.73 -1.32 30.84
CA ALA A 412 6.86 -0.60 29.93
C ALA A 412 7.37 0.84 29.69
N ALA A 413 7.78 1.56 30.74
CA ALA A 413 8.28 2.92 30.61
C ALA A 413 9.60 3.01 29.81
N GLU A 414 10.47 2.01 29.91
CA GLU A 414 11.67 1.88 29.06
C GLU A 414 11.32 1.64 27.60
N LEU A 415 10.41 0.70 27.33
CA LEU A 415 10.03 0.30 25.98
C LEU A 415 9.28 1.40 25.21
N VAL A 416 8.54 2.26 25.91
CA VAL A 416 7.95 3.47 25.30
C VAL A 416 9.03 4.39 24.74
N ARG A 417 10.18 4.53 25.44
CA ARG A 417 11.30 5.36 24.97
C ARG A 417 12.04 4.75 23.77
N SER A 418 11.96 3.43 23.59
CA SER A 418 12.54 2.70 22.45
C SER A 418 11.54 2.43 21.32
N TYR A 419 10.37 3.09 21.33
CA TYR A 419 9.28 2.92 20.35
C TYR A 419 8.64 1.51 20.30
N ALA A 420 8.89 0.67 21.30
CA ALA A 420 8.34 -0.68 21.42
C ALA A 420 6.96 -0.68 22.11
N HIS A 421 6.04 0.13 21.58
CA HIS A 421 4.73 0.39 22.20
C HIS A 421 3.86 -0.86 22.37
N ALA A 422 3.91 -1.82 21.46
CA ALA A 422 3.11 -3.05 21.59
C ALA A 422 3.57 -3.92 22.77
N THR A 423 4.89 -4.08 22.94
CA THR A 423 5.46 -4.80 24.08
C THR A 423 5.23 -4.05 25.39
N ALA A 424 5.37 -2.71 25.39
CA ALA A 424 5.01 -1.88 26.54
C ALA A 424 3.55 -2.07 26.95
N GLN A 425 2.63 -2.05 25.97
CA GLN A 425 1.22 -2.31 26.18
C GLN A 425 0.96 -3.66 26.84
N GLN A 426 1.64 -4.73 26.42
CA GLN A 426 1.45 -6.07 27.00
C GLN A 426 1.92 -6.13 28.46
N LEU A 427 3.02 -5.45 28.79
CA LEU A 427 3.50 -5.36 30.17
C LEU A 427 2.55 -4.54 31.06
N LEU A 428 1.93 -3.50 30.51
CA LEU A 428 0.88 -2.74 31.23
C LEU A 428 -0.37 -3.60 31.46
N GLU A 429 -0.75 -4.46 30.51
CA GLU A 429 -1.84 -5.43 30.71
C GLU A 429 -1.51 -6.50 31.73
N ARG A 430 -0.28 -7.02 31.72
CA ARG A 430 0.20 -7.91 32.78
C ARG A 430 0.10 -7.24 34.15
N ALA A 431 0.49 -5.97 34.25
CA ALA A 431 0.32 -5.23 35.49
C ALA A 431 -1.17 -5.08 35.87
N LEU A 432 -2.07 -4.88 34.91
CA LEU A 432 -3.53 -4.86 35.15
C LEU A 432 -4.08 -6.22 35.61
N GLU A 433 -3.54 -7.33 35.11
CA GLU A 433 -3.89 -8.71 35.54
C GLU A 433 -3.44 -8.99 36.99
N LEU A 434 -2.28 -8.46 37.37
CA LEU A 434 -1.72 -8.60 38.72
C LEU A 434 -2.30 -7.61 39.73
N TRP A 435 -3.05 -6.60 39.28
CA TRP A 435 -3.49 -5.46 40.10
C TRP A 435 -4.15 -5.88 41.43
N ASP A 436 -5.13 -6.78 41.36
CA ASP A 436 -5.92 -7.21 42.53
C ASP A 436 -5.16 -8.18 43.46
N GLN A 437 -3.95 -8.58 43.07
CA GLN A 437 -3.09 -9.52 43.80
C GLN A 437 -1.93 -8.81 44.55
N VAL A 438 -1.70 -7.54 44.26
CA VAL A 438 -0.65 -6.69 44.87
C VAL A 438 -1.20 -5.97 46.10
N ALA A 439 -0.38 -5.82 47.14
CA ALA A 439 -0.70 -4.98 48.29
C ALA A 439 -0.48 -3.50 47.95
N GLU A 440 -1.51 -2.67 48.14
CA GLU A 440 -1.48 -1.23 47.82
C GLU A 440 -1.01 -0.94 46.38
N PRO A 441 -1.64 -1.52 45.34
CA PRO A 441 -1.21 -1.40 43.95
C PRO A 441 -1.12 0.06 43.48
N GLU A 442 -1.99 0.93 44.01
CA GLU A 442 -1.97 2.37 43.73
C GLU A 442 -0.66 3.04 44.17
N ARG A 443 -0.11 2.61 45.31
CA ARG A 443 1.14 3.15 45.86
C ARG A 443 2.33 2.71 45.01
N VAL A 444 2.34 1.46 44.55
CA VAL A 444 3.42 0.91 43.72
C VAL A 444 3.37 1.47 42.30
N ALA A 445 2.17 1.58 41.70
CA ALA A 445 2.01 2.12 40.36
C ALA A 445 2.14 3.65 40.29
N GLY A 446 1.92 4.34 41.41
CA GLY A 446 1.80 5.79 41.47
C GLY A 446 0.53 6.34 40.81
N SER A 447 -0.43 5.47 40.50
CA SER A 447 -1.68 5.80 39.80
C SER A 447 -2.79 4.83 40.18
N ASP A 448 -4.04 5.11 39.82
CA ASP A 448 -5.14 4.15 39.99
C ASP A 448 -5.22 3.14 38.82
N ARG A 449 -6.08 2.11 38.95
CA ARG A 449 -6.26 1.06 37.94
C ARG A 449 -6.74 1.62 36.59
N LEU A 450 -7.58 2.67 36.63
CA LEU A 450 -8.14 3.29 35.42
C LEU A 450 -7.05 4.03 34.65
N GLU A 451 -6.17 4.75 35.33
CA GLU A 451 -5.01 5.42 34.74
C GLU A 451 -4.07 4.41 34.08
N LEU A 452 -3.81 3.27 34.72
CA LEU A 452 -2.99 2.22 34.13
C LEU A 452 -3.63 1.63 32.86
N LEU A 453 -4.95 1.48 32.85
CA LEU A 453 -5.71 1.04 31.67
C LEU A 453 -5.69 2.08 30.54
N ILE A 454 -5.77 3.37 30.87
CA ILE A 454 -5.62 4.49 29.92
C ILE A 454 -4.22 4.49 29.31
N ARG A 455 -3.17 4.26 30.12
CA ARG A 455 -1.80 4.10 29.62
C ARG A 455 -1.69 2.90 28.68
N ALA A 456 -2.22 1.74 29.05
CA ALA A 456 -2.24 0.56 28.17
C ALA A 456 -2.96 0.85 26.83
N ALA A 457 -4.09 1.56 26.86
CA ALA A 457 -4.83 1.96 25.66
C ALA A 457 -4.03 2.96 24.80
N THR A 458 -3.32 3.90 25.44
CA THR A 458 -2.45 4.87 24.76
C THR A 458 -1.32 4.15 24.02
N GLU A 459 -0.67 3.19 24.68
CA GLU A 459 0.40 2.40 24.05
C GLU A 459 -0.14 1.48 22.96
N ALA A 460 -1.32 0.88 23.13
CA ALA A 460 -1.99 0.14 22.06
C ALA A 460 -2.25 1.03 20.83
N TYR A 461 -2.67 2.28 21.05
CA TYR A 461 -2.96 3.23 19.98
C TYR A 461 -1.68 3.65 19.25
N ALA A 462 -0.59 3.91 19.98
CA ALA A 462 0.72 4.22 19.42
C ALA A 462 1.31 3.03 18.65
N ALA A 463 1.09 1.81 19.14
CA ALA A 463 1.42 0.56 18.44
C ALA A 463 0.57 0.32 17.18
N GLY A 464 -0.51 1.08 16.96
CA GLY A 464 -1.45 0.84 15.87
C GLY A 464 -2.33 -0.40 16.06
N GLU A 465 -2.31 -1.00 17.25
CA GLU A 465 -3.13 -2.15 17.67
C GLU A 465 -4.57 -1.69 17.89
N THR A 466 -5.23 -1.38 16.79
CA THR A 466 -6.46 -0.56 16.78
C THR A 466 -7.64 -1.33 17.41
N GLU A 467 -7.73 -2.64 17.21
CA GLU A 467 -8.74 -3.50 17.87
C GLU A 467 -8.45 -3.68 19.37
N ARG A 468 -7.17 -3.75 19.77
CA ARG A 468 -6.81 -3.84 21.19
C ARG A 468 -7.07 -2.54 21.91
N THR A 469 -6.71 -1.41 21.30
CA THR A 469 -7.09 -0.07 21.77
C THR A 469 -8.60 0.02 21.98
N LEU A 470 -9.41 -0.42 21.02
CA LEU A 470 -10.86 -0.43 21.14
C LEU A 470 -11.35 -1.24 22.35
N SER A 471 -10.68 -2.35 22.63
CA SER A 471 -11.03 -3.26 23.73
C SER A 471 -10.72 -2.62 25.09
N LEU A 472 -9.52 -2.07 25.24
CA LEU A 472 -9.07 -1.37 26.46
C LEU A 472 -9.89 -0.11 26.74
N VAL A 473 -10.16 0.71 25.71
CA VAL A 473 -11.00 1.90 25.85
C VAL A 473 -12.42 1.54 26.28
N LYS A 474 -13.00 0.46 25.72
CA LYS A 474 -14.33 -0.02 26.14
C LYS A 474 -14.33 -0.55 27.57
N GLU A 475 -13.26 -1.20 28.01
CA GLU A 475 -13.12 -1.60 29.41
C GLU A 475 -13.04 -0.39 30.33
N GLY A 476 -12.24 0.63 29.98
CA GLY A 476 -12.13 1.87 30.75
C GLY A 476 -13.48 2.57 30.88
N LEU A 477 -14.26 2.63 29.80
CA LEU A 477 -15.62 3.19 29.82
C LEU A 477 -16.61 2.43 30.70
N ARG A 478 -16.36 1.15 31.02
CA ARG A 478 -17.17 0.39 31.99
C ARG A 478 -16.75 0.64 33.44
N LEU A 479 -15.47 0.96 33.66
CA LEU A 479 -14.90 1.16 35.00
C LEU A 479 -15.07 2.59 35.50
N VAL A 480 -14.99 3.58 34.60
CA VAL A 480 -15.09 4.99 34.96
C VAL A 480 -16.52 5.35 35.38
N ASP A 481 -16.69 5.94 36.56
CA ASP A 481 -17.91 6.64 36.93
C ASP A 481 -17.90 8.02 36.25
N ARG A 482 -18.73 8.18 35.22
CA ARG A 482 -18.81 9.40 34.41
C ARG A 482 -19.21 10.64 35.23
N SER A 483 -19.95 10.45 36.31
CA SER A 483 -20.38 11.52 37.20
C SER A 483 -19.26 11.97 38.14
N ALA A 484 -18.43 11.02 38.57
CA ALA A 484 -17.33 11.29 39.50
C ALA A 484 -16.04 11.75 38.78
N ASP A 485 -15.74 11.20 37.60
CA ASP A 485 -14.55 11.50 36.79
C ASP A 485 -14.93 11.74 35.31
N PRO A 486 -15.60 12.86 35.00
CA PRO A 486 -16.03 13.17 33.64
C PRO A 486 -14.86 13.43 32.68
N VAL A 487 -13.69 13.84 33.18
CA VAL A 487 -12.50 14.13 32.36
C VAL A 487 -11.94 12.85 31.75
N ARG A 488 -11.68 11.81 32.56
CA ARG A 488 -11.17 10.54 32.03
C ARG A 488 -12.21 9.81 31.18
N ALA A 489 -13.49 9.91 31.53
CA ALA A 489 -14.58 9.41 30.69
C ALA A 489 -14.60 10.07 29.31
N GLY A 490 -14.44 11.40 29.27
CA GLY A 490 -14.33 12.16 28.04
C GLY A 490 -13.09 11.80 27.22
N TRP A 491 -11.93 11.64 27.85
CA TRP A 491 -10.71 11.17 27.18
C TRP A 491 -10.89 9.80 26.50
N LEU A 492 -11.52 8.86 27.20
CA LEU A 492 -11.81 7.52 26.68
C LEU A 492 -12.79 7.58 25.50
N LEU A 493 -13.80 8.44 25.56
CA LEU A 493 -14.74 8.65 24.45
C LEU A 493 -14.06 9.30 23.24
N ALA A 494 -13.14 10.25 23.45
CA ALA A 494 -12.37 10.85 22.37
C ALA A 494 -11.51 9.80 21.66
N HIS A 495 -10.83 8.93 22.41
CA HIS A 495 -10.06 7.81 21.86
C HIS A 495 -10.95 6.78 21.17
N LEU A 496 -12.14 6.50 21.71
CA LEU A 496 -13.13 5.64 21.06
C LEU A 496 -13.52 6.18 19.68
N GLY A 497 -13.77 7.49 19.57
CA GLY A 497 -14.09 8.15 18.30
C GLY A 497 -12.95 8.03 17.29
N SER A 498 -11.71 8.35 17.72
CA SER A 498 -10.50 8.24 16.90
C SER A 498 -10.27 6.81 16.37
N VAL A 499 -10.42 5.80 17.22
CA VAL A 499 -10.25 4.37 16.87
C VAL A 499 -11.35 3.88 15.93
N LYS A 500 -12.61 4.27 16.17
CA LYS A 500 -13.72 3.93 15.26
C LYS A 500 -13.47 4.47 13.85
N ASN A 501 -12.99 5.71 13.74
CA ASN A 501 -12.63 6.30 12.45
C ASN A 501 -11.53 5.47 11.74
N ARG A 502 -10.44 5.13 12.42
CA ARG A 502 -9.35 4.31 11.85
C ARG A 502 -9.83 2.93 11.35
N LEU A 503 -10.78 2.31 12.04
CA LEU A 503 -11.39 1.04 11.64
C LEU A 503 -12.47 1.20 10.55
N GLY A 504 -12.85 2.42 10.18
CA GLY A 504 -13.99 2.69 9.32
C GLY A 504 -15.29 2.17 9.92
N ARG A 505 -15.49 2.34 11.23
CA ARG A 505 -16.71 1.96 11.97
C ARG A 505 -17.56 3.20 12.29
N PRO A 506 -18.90 3.07 12.28
CA PRO A 506 -19.80 4.19 12.58
C PRO A 506 -19.74 4.60 14.07
N GLY A 507 -20.23 5.80 14.38
CA GLY A 507 -20.34 6.28 15.76
C GLY A 507 -19.11 7.04 16.27
N ALA A 508 -18.27 7.58 15.38
CA ALA A 508 -17.03 8.28 15.74
C ALA A 508 -17.31 9.73 16.19
N ILE A 509 -18.13 10.46 15.43
CA ILE A 509 -18.50 11.85 15.73
C ILE A 509 -19.31 11.91 17.03
N GLU A 510 -20.25 10.99 17.22
CA GLU A 510 -21.11 10.91 18.41
C GLU A 510 -20.28 10.72 19.68
N ALA A 511 -19.26 9.86 19.64
CA ALA A 511 -18.35 9.66 20.77
C ALA A 511 -17.52 10.93 21.05
N LEU A 512 -17.07 11.64 20.01
CA LEU A 512 -16.31 12.89 20.16
C LEU A 512 -17.18 14.06 20.66
N MET A 513 -18.45 14.13 20.23
CA MET A 513 -19.41 15.09 20.76
C MET A 513 -19.67 14.82 22.25
N GLU A 514 -19.88 13.57 22.64
CA GLU A 514 -20.05 13.21 24.05
C GLU A 514 -18.79 13.52 24.88
N ALA A 515 -17.60 13.31 24.30
CA ALA A 515 -16.34 13.71 24.94
C ALA A 515 -16.25 15.23 25.17
N ARG A 516 -16.66 16.06 24.20
CA ARG A 516 -16.68 17.52 24.32
C ARG A 516 -17.59 18.00 25.47
N GLU A 517 -18.72 17.34 25.68
CA GLU A 517 -19.67 17.67 26.75
C GLU A 517 -19.17 17.25 28.14
N LEU A 518 -18.47 16.12 28.25
CA LEU A 518 -17.96 15.62 29.53
C LEU A 518 -16.67 16.32 29.97
N ILE A 519 -15.75 16.61 29.05
CA ILE A 519 -14.53 17.33 29.40
C ILE A 519 -14.93 18.77 29.80
N PRO A 520 -14.49 19.31 30.95
CA PRO A 520 -14.81 20.67 31.37
C PRO A 520 -14.44 21.72 30.32
N ALA A 521 -15.14 22.86 30.32
CA ALA A 521 -14.95 23.93 29.33
C ALA A 521 -13.64 24.71 29.50
N GLU A 522 -13.04 24.62 30.69
CA GLU A 522 -11.75 25.22 31.00
C GLU A 522 -10.64 24.70 30.06
N PRO A 523 -9.72 25.58 29.61
CA PRO A 523 -8.65 25.14 28.74
C PRO A 523 -7.77 24.05 29.37
N SER A 524 -7.67 22.92 28.67
CA SER A 524 -6.83 21.78 29.04
C SER A 524 -6.31 21.09 27.77
N VAL A 525 -5.23 20.31 27.92
CA VAL A 525 -4.66 19.51 26.81
C VAL A 525 -5.70 18.53 26.28
N GLN A 526 -6.39 17.83 27.18
CA GLN A 526 -7.41 16.84 26.86
C GLN A 526 -8.57 17.46 26.08
N ARG A 527 -9.02 18.66 26.47
CA ARG A 527 -10.07 19.38 25.73
C ARG A 527 -9.59 19.78 24.34
N ALA A 528 -8.38 20.33 24.22
CA ALA A 528 -7.80 20.73 22.94
C ALA A 528 -7.73 19.56 21.95
N GLU A 529 -7.24 18.40 22.39
CA GLU A 529 -7.10 17.20 21.56
C GLU A 529 -8.45 16.59 21.14
N ALA A 530 -9.40 16.51 22.08
CA ALA A 530 -10.73 15.98 21.78
C ALA A 530 -11.46 16.88 20.76
N LEU A 531 -11.36 18.20 20.90
CA LEU A 531 -11.94 19.15 19.97
C LEU A 531 -11.27 19.11 18.59
N ASP A 532 -9.94 18.95 18.53
CA ASP A 532 -9.20 18.83 17.26
C ASP A 532 -9.64 17.60 16.45
N TRP A 533 -9.80 16.45 17.13
CA TRP A 533 -10.35 15.25 16.51
C TRP A 533 -11.80 15.44 16.09
N LEU A 534 -12.65 16.08 16.91
CA LEU A 534 -14.03 16.36 16.54
C LEU A 534 -14.11 17.27 15.31
N ALA A 535 -13.36 18.38 15.29
CA ALA A 535 -13.32 19.30 14.15
C ALA A 535 -12.84 18.58 12.88
N THR A 536 -11.78 17.78 12.97
CA THR A 536 -11.28 16.99 11.84
C THR A 536 -12.34 16.01 11.33
N MET A 537 -13.04 15.30 12.23
CA MET A 537 -14.06 14.33 11.86
C MET A 537 -15.29 14.99 11.22
N LEU A 538 -15.73 16.12 11.75
CA LEU A 538 -16.83 16.90 11.17
C LEU A 538 -16.45 17.41 9.77
N MET A 539 -15.21 17.88 9.58
CA MET A 539 -14.70 18.28 8.27
C MET A 539 -14.72 17.12 7.27
N LEU A 540 -14.21 15.94 7.66
CA LEU A 540 -14.18 14.75 6.81
C LEU A 540 -15.58 14.21 6.48
N ASP A 541 -16.56 14.42 7.36
CA ASP A 541 -17.98 14.07 7.17
C ASP A 541 -18.79 15.17 6.45
N TRP A 542 -18.11 16.22 5.97
CA TRP A 542 -18.70 17.38 5.28
C TRP A 542 -19.69 18.21 6.11
N ARG A 543 -19.59 18.15 7.44
CA ARG A 543 -20.31 19.01 8.40
C ARG A 543 -19.53 20.30 8.66
N PHE A 544 -19.27 21.06 7.61
CA PHE A 544 -18.29 22.17 7.63
C PHE A 544 -18.64 23.29 8.61
N ALA A 545 -19.91 23.70 8.70
CA ALA A 545 -20.32 24.76 9.62
C ALA A 545 -20.02 24.40 11.08
N GLU A 546 -20.38 23.19 11.50
CA GLU A 546 -20.07 22.68 12.84
C GLU A 546 -18.55 22.50 13.04
N SER A 547 -17.85 22.04 11.99
CA SER A 547 -16.39 21.93 12.03
C SER A 547 -15.71 23.29 12.27
N LEU A 548 -16.20 24.38 11.67
CA LEU A 548 -15.64 25.71 11.86
C LEU A 548 -15.81 26.17 13.31
N GLU A 549 -17.01 26.00 13.88
CA GLU A 549 -17.29 26.35 15.28
C GLU A 549 -16.37 25.60 16.26
N VAL A 550 -16.22 24.28 16.05
CA VAL A 550 -15.35 23.45 16.90
C VAL A 550 -13.88 23.79 16.69
N ALA A 551 -13.45 24.10 15.46
CA ALA A 551 -12.06 24.49 15.18
C ALA A 551 -11.70 25.85 15.81
N ASP A 552 -12.62 26.82 15.83
CA ASP A 552 -12.45 28.09 16.55
C ASP A 552 -12.29 27.87 18.06
N GLU A 553 -13.10 26.98 18.63
CA GLU A 553 -12.94 26.57 20.02
C GLU A 553 -11.60 25.87 20.27
N THR A 554 -11.19 24.99 19.35
CA THR A 554 -9.93 24.25 19.39
C THR A 554 -8.74 25.19 19.44
N GLU A 555 -8.65 26.17 18.52
CA GLU A 555 -7.53 27.12 18.47
C GLU A 555 -7.43 27.93 19.75
N ARG A 556 -8.56 28.44 20.25
CA ARG A 556 -8.60 29.23 21.49
C ARG A 556 -8.13 28.41 22.70
N VAL A 557 -8.64 27.18 22.85
CA VAL A 557 -8.25 26.28 23.94
C VAL A 557 -6.77 25.91 23.83
N ALA A 558 -6.33 25.49 22.64
CA ALA A 558 -4.94 25.09 22.40
C ALA A 558 -3.94 26.23 22.63
N THR A 559 -4.29 27.45 22.21
CA THR A 559 -3.47 28.65 22.46
C THR A 559 -3.32 28.91 23.95
N ALA A 560 -4.41 28.79 24.71
CA ALA A 560 -4.39 29.04 26.15
C ALA A 560 -3.51 28.05 26.93
N VAL A 561 -3.33 26.82 26.42
CA VAL A 561 -2.47 25.80 27.03
C VAL A 561 -1.11 25.63 26.35
N GLY A 562 -0.78 26.44 25.34
CA GLY A 562 0.50 26.40 24.63
C GLY A 562 0.70 25.20 23.71
N LEU A 563 -0.36 24.65 23.12
CA LEU A 563 -0.31 23.52 22.20
C LEU A 563 -0.25 23.98 20.73
N ASP A 564 0.91 24.50 20.31
CA ASP A 564 1.13 25.03 18.95
C ASP A 564 0.77 24.04 17.83
N ARG A 565 1.01 22.75 18.06
CA ARG A 565 0.67 21.67 17.13
C ARG A 565 -0.84 21.61 16.83
N VAL A 566 -1.65 21.78 17.88
CA VAL A 566 -3.12 21.74 17.80
C VAL A 566 -3.66 23.04 17.23
N VAL A 567 -3.01 24.18 17.52
CA VAL A 567 -3.32 25.47 16.87
C VAL A 567 -3.17 25.37 15.35
N ALA A 568 -2.05 24.83 14.86
CA ALA A 568 -1.84 24.63 13.43
C ALA A 568 -2.87 23.66 12.83
N SER A 569 -3.20 22.57 13.53
CA SER A 569 -4.22 21.61 13.08
C SER A 569 -5.61 22.24 12.95
N ALA A 570 -6.02 23.08 13.90
CA ALA A 570 -7.29 23.80 13.85
C ALA A 570 -7.36 24.76 12.65
N GLN A 571 -6.29 25.53 12.41
CA GLN A 571 -6.17 26.44 11.26
C GLN A 571 -6.23 25.68 9.92
N ILE A 572 -5.51 24.56 9.80
CA ILE A 572 -5.58 23.70 8.61
C ILE A 572 -7.01 23.18 8.39
N THR A 573 -7.68 22.76 9.46
CA THR A 573 -9.04 22.23 9.41
C THR A 573 -10.04 23.31 8.96
N ARG A 574 -9.95 24.53 9.48
CA ARG A 574 -10.77 25.66 9.00
C ARG A 574 -10.48 26.01 7.56
N GLY A 575 -9.20 26.09 7.20
CA GLY A 575 -8.80 26.37 5.81
C GLY A 575 -9.42 25.36 4.85
N THR A 576 -9.34 24.08 5.19
CA THR A 576 -9.96 22.99 4.42
C THR A 576 -11.47 23.15 4.36
N ALA A 577 -12.16 23.39 5.48
CA ALA A 577 -13.60 23.60 5.50
C ALA A 577 -14.04 24.80 4.63
N TRP A 578 -13.31 25.91 4.67
CA TRP A 578 -13.59 27.09 3.83
C TRP A 578 -13.42 26.81 2.33
N VAL A 579 -12.43 26.00 1.92
CA VAL A 579 -12.34 25.55 0.52
C VAL A 579 -13.62 24.85 0.12
N HIS A 580 -14.07 23.88 0.91
CA HIS A 580 -15.25 23.07 0.57
C HIS A 580 -16.57 23.87 0.62
N MET A 581 -16.63 24.95 1.41
CA MET A 581 -17.76 25.89 1.44
C MET A 581 -17.69 26.96 0.34
N GLY A 582 -16.61 26.99 -0.44
CA GLY A 582 -16.42 27.86 -1.59
C GLY A 582 -15.84 29.24 -1.29
N ASP A 583 -15.34 29.50 -0.08
CA ASP A 583 -14.68 30.76 0.27
C ASP A 583 -13.15 30.62 0.17
N ALA A 584 -12.65 30.75 -1.06
CA ALA A 584 -11.23 30.53 -1.39
C ALA A 584 -10.27 31.51 -0.68
N GLU A 585 -10.71 32.75 -0.46
CA GLU A 585 -9.88 33.78 0.20
C GLU A 585 -9.66 33.40 1.67
N LYS A 586 -10.73 33.14 2.42
CA LYS A 586 -10.61 32.69 3.81
C LYS A 586 -9.83 31.40 3.94
N ALA A 587 -10.05 30.46 3.03
CA ALA A 587 -9.35 29.19 3.02
C ALA A 587 -7.83 29.35 2.95
N LEU A 588 -7.36 30.12 1.96
CA LEU A 588 -5.92 30.34 1.75
C LEU A 588 -5.29 31.20 2.86
N ASP A 589 -6.05 32.12 3.45
CA ASP A 589 -5.59 32.91 4.60
C ASP A 589 -5.40 32.06 5.86
N GLU A 590 -6.30 31.12 6.15
CA GLU A 590 -6.14 30.13 7.22
C GLU A 590 -4.91 29.24 7.01
N LEU A 591 -4.77 28.67 5.82
CA LEU A 591 -3.62 27.82 5.50
C LEU A 591 -2.31 28.61 5.59
N ARG A 592 -2.28 29.87 5.13
CA ARG A 592 -1.09 30.73 5.26
C ARG A 592 -0.74 31.02 6.73
N ARG A 593 -1.74 31.19 7.60
CA ARG A 593 -1.53 31.34 9.05
C ARG A 593 -0.96 30.09 9.70
N ALA A 594 -1.36 28.90 9.25
CA ALA A 594 -0.84 27.63 9.76
C ALA A 594 0.62 27.37 9.35
N GLY A 595 1.05 27.88 8.20
CA GLY A 595 2.36 27.60 7.59
C GLY A 595 3.56 27.73 8.54
N PRO A 596 3.80 28.87 9.21
CA PRO A 596 4.94 29.05 10.10
C PRO A 596 5.00 28.03 11.24
N THR A 597 3.87 27.77 11.91
CA THR A 597 3.78 26.83 13.03
C THR A 597 3.90 25.38 12.56
N ALA A 598 3.23 25.03 11.46
CA ALA A 598 3.26 23.69 10.89
C ALA A 598 4.63 23.34 10.29
N THR A 599 5.39 24.30 9.77
CA THR A 599 6.74 24.08 9.22
C THR A 599 7.83 24.02 10.28
N ALA A 600 7.61 24.68 11.43
CA ALA A 600 8.46 24.57 12.59
C ALA A 600 8.31 23.22 13.34
N ASN A 601 7.12 22.60 13.28
CA ASN A 601 6.82 21.35 14.00
C ASN A 601 6.71 20.12 13.06
N PRO A 602 7.52 19.07 13.24
CA PRO A 602 7.47 17.85 12.41
C PRO A 602 6.10 17.16 12.32
N ASP A 603 5.25 17.25 13.35
CA ASP A 603 4.04 16.43 13.48
C ASP A 603 2.86 16.88 12.60
N HIS A 604 2.78 18.15 12.23
CA HIS A 604 1.66 18.69 11.40
C HIS A 604 2.09 19.18 10.02
N LEU A 605 3.40 19.17 9.80
CA LEU A 605 4.03 19.53 8.55
C LEU A 605 3.49 18.76 7.34
N HIS A 606 3.33 17.46 7.50
CA HIS A 606 2.73 16.61 6.46
C HIS A 606 1.30 17.05 6.16
N ARG A 607 0.48 17.20 7.21
CA ARG A 607 -0.93 17.61 7.09
C ARG A 607 -1.06 18.98 6.41
N TYR A 608 -0.16 19.92 6.70
CA TYR A 608 -0.13 21.22 6.02
C TYR A 608 0.05 21.10 4.52
N PHE A 609 1.11 20.41 4.06
CA PHE A 609 1.38 20.24 2.64
C PHE A 609 0.26 19.47 1.91
N VAL A 610 -0.33 18.46 2.55
CA VAL A 610 -1.45 17.69 1.98
C VAL A 610 -2.66 18.60 1.76
N ASN A 611 -3.10 19.32 2.79
CA ASN A 611 -4.33 20.12 2.67
C ASN A 611 -4.12 21.39 1.83
N LEU A 612 -2.92 21.98 1.82
CA LEU A 612 -2.63 23.12 0.96
C LEU A 612 -2.55 22.73 -0.52
N SER A 613 -1.89 21.62 -0.84
CA SER A 613 -1.85 21.11 -2.22
C SER A 613 -3.23 20.72 -2.73
N ASP A 614 -4.03 20.04 -1.89
CA ASP A 614 -5.43 19.71 -2.19
C ASP A 614 -6.27 20.97 -2.43
N ALA A 615 -6.16 21.98 -1.54
CA ALA A 615 -6.84 23.27 -1.71
C ALA A 615 -6.52 23.92 -3.06
N TYR A 616 -5.25 23.92 -3.48
CA TYR A 616 -4.87 24.46 -4.79
C TYR A 616 -5.41 23.64 -5.95
N THR A 617 -5.44 22.30 -5.84
CA THR A 617 -6.04 21.43 -6.86
C THR A 617 -7.53 21.73 -7.03
N LEU A 618 -8.29 21.81 -5.93
CA LEU A 618 -9.73 22.11 -5.98
C LEU A 618 -10.01 23.50 -6.54
N LEU A 619 -9.17 24.49 -6.23
CA LEU A 619 -9.27 25.87 -6.71
C LEU A 619 -8.71 26.07 -8.13
N GLY A 620 -8.37 25.01 -8.88
CA GLY A 620 -7.87 25.10 -10.26
C GLY A 620 -6.44 25.67 -10.37
N ARG A 621 -5.74 25.87 -9.24
CA ARG A 621 -4.36 26.37 -9.18
C ARG A 621 -3.36 25.21 -9.31
N TYR A 622 -3.50 24.43 -10.38
CA TYR A 622 -2.79 23.15 -10.52
C TYR A 622 -1.26 23.26 -10.46
N ARG A 623 -0.67 24.34 -10.97
CA ARG A 623 0.80 24.54 -10.89
C ARG A 623 1.27 24.74 -9.45
N ASP A 624 0.57 25.58 -8.69
CA ASP A 624 0.88 25.80 -7.28
C ASP A 624 0.67 24.51 -6.47
N ALA A 625 -0.36 23.72 -6.80
CA ALA A 625 -0.59 22.41 -6.19
C ALA A 625 0.59 21.45 -6.41
N VAL A 626 1.10 21.36 -7.65
CA VAL A 626 2.28 20.54 -8.00
C VAL A 626 3.51 21.00 -7.20
N ASP A 627 3.76 22.30 -7.14
CA ASP A 627 4.93 22.85 -6.47
C ASP A 627 4.88 22.55 -4.96
N VAL A 628 3.76 22.82 -4.30
CA VAL A 628 3.56 22.56 -2.86
C VAL A 628 3.61 21.06 -2.54
N ALA A 629 2.96 20.22 -3.33
CA ALA A 629 2.98 18.77 -3.11
C ALA A 629 4.39 18.18 -3.29
N THR A 630 5.12 18.65 -4.31
CA THR A 630 6.51 18.22 -4.58
C THR A 630 7.45 18.70 -3.48
N GLU A 631 7.29 19.95 -3.00
CA GLU A 631 8.06 20.47 -1.86
C GLU A 631 7.82 19.63 -0.60
N GLY A 632 6.56 19.36 -0.28
CA GLY A 632 6.19 18.51 0.85
C GLY A 632 6.76 17.09 0.73
N TYR A 633 6.71 16.50 -0.47
CA TYR A 633 7.29 15.19 -0.76
C TYR A 633 8.79 15.16 -0.47
N GLU A 634 9.52 16.16 -0.97
CA GLU A 634 10.96 16.30 -0.73
C GLU A 634 11.28 16.57 0.74
N HIS A 635 10.41 17.28 1.44
CA HIS A 635 10.56 17.57 2.85
C HIS A 635 10.36 16.32 3.73
N ALA A 636 9.36 15.49 3.41
CA ALA A 636 9.16 14.18 4.01
C ALA A 636 10.37 13.28 3.76
N ARG A 637 10.90 13.27 2.52
CA ARG A 637 12.12 12.53 2.18
C ARG A 637 13.33 12.97 3.00
N ARG A 638 13.55 14.28 3.18
CA ARG A 638 14.67 14.82 3.98
C ARG A 638 14.58 14.53 5.48
N ARG A 639 13.45 14.00 5.99
CA ARG A 639 13.30 13.58 7.39
C ARG A 639 13.18 12.08 7.59
N GLY A 640 13.45 11.28 6.55
CA GLY A 640 13.24 9.84 6.63
C GLY A 640 11.76 9.48 6.81
N ARG A 641 10.86 10.22 6.12
CA ARG A 641 9.42 10.01 6.09
C ARG A 641 8.86 9.84 4.67
N LYS A 642 9.71 9.41 3.73
CA LYS A 642 9.36 9.21 2.31
C LYS A 642 8.27 8.15 2.13
N ARG A 643 8.37 7.02 2.85
CA ARG A 643 7.53 5.83 2.67
C ARG A 643 6.23 5.88 3.47
N THR A 644 6.21 6.68 4.52
CA THR A 644 5.07 6.87 5.43
C THR A 644 4.23 8.09 5.01
N SER A 645 4.72 9.30 5.28
CA SER A 645 4.01 10.55 4.98
C SER A 645 4.20 11.01 3.52
N GLY A 646 5.37 10.76 2.93
CA GLY A 646 5.69 11.20 1.57
C GLY A 646 4.79 10.57 0.50
N VAL A 647 4.33 9.34 0.71
CA VAL A 647 3.52 8.61 -0.28
C VAL A 647 2.17 9.29 -0.58
N VAL A 648 1.58 9.95 0.41
CA VAL A 648 0.33 10.70 0.26
C VAL A 648 0.53 11.92 -0.65
N LEU A 649 1.63 12.64 -0.42
CA LEU A 649 1.99 13.83 -1.20
C LEU A 649 2.34 13.48 -2.66
N ALA A 650 2.74 12.23 -2.94
CA ALA A 650 2.91 11.77 -4.31
C ALA A 650 1.57 11.73 -5.07
N GLY A 651 0.49 11.29 -4.44
CA GLY A 651 -0.86 11.33 -5.01
C GLY A 651 -1.33 12.77 -5.28
N ASN A 652 -1.19 13.65 -4.27
CA ASN A 652 -1.54 15.07 -4.39
C ASN A 652 -0.69 15.82 -5.42
N ALA A 653 0.51 15.34 -5.74
CA ALA A 653 1.32 15.88 -6.84
C ALA A 653 0.83 15.34 -8.20
N ALA A 654 0.45 14.06 -8.27
CA ALA A 654 0.06 13.40 -9.51
C ALA A 654 -1.29 13.89 -10.05
N GLU A 655 -2.29 14.13 -9.20
CA GLU A 655 -3.61 14.60 -9.63
C GLU A 655 -3.57 15.93 -10.42
N PRO A 656 -2.96 17.03 -9.93
CA PRO A 656 -2.86 18.26 -10.70
C PRO A 656 -1.93 18.11 -11.92
N MET A 657 -0.95 17.19 -11.91
CA MET A 657 -0.17 16.85 -13.11
C MET A 657 -1.05 16.22 -14.20
N LEU A 658 -1.95 15.31 -13.83
CA LEU A 658 -2.95 14.75 -14.76
C LEU A 658 -3.83 15.86 -15.33
N ALA A 659 -4.28 16.81 -14.50
CA ALA A 659 -5.07 17.95 -14.94
C ALA A 659 -4.33 18.82 -15.97
N LEU A 660 -3.04 19.06 -15.75
CA LEU A 660 -2.13 19.83 -16.63
C LEU A 660 -1.68 19.09 -17.89
N GLY A 661 -1.91 17.77 -17.98
CA GLY A 661 -1.44 16.95 -19.09
C GLY A 661 -0.01 16.40 -18.95
N ASP A 662 0.63 16.56 -17.79
CA ASP A 662 1.96 16.00 -17.49
C ASP A 662 1.85 14.52 -17.04
N TRP A 663 1.28 13.70 -17.93
CA TRP A 663 0.87 12.33 -17.61
C TRP A 663 2.04 11.40 -17.32
N GLU A 664 3.18 11.58 -18.00
CA GLU A 664 4.36 10.78 -17.72
C GLU A 664 4.92 11.03 -16.32
N ARG A 665 4.93 12.30 -15.86
CA ARG A 665 5.37 12.63 -14.51
C ARG A 665 4.36 12.16 -13.47
N ALA A 666 3.07 12.31 -13.74
CA ALA A 666 2.01 11.79 -12.89
C ALA A 666 2.12 10.27 -12.72
N GLU A 667 2.30 9.53 -13.81
CA GLU A 667 2.46 8.08 -13.81
C GLU A 667 3.64 7.63 -12.94
N ARG A 668 4.81 8.27 -13.11
CA ARG A 668 5.99 7.96 -12.27
C ARG A 668 5.71 8.19 -10.78
N MET A 669 4.97 9.24 -10.42
CA MET A 669 4.61 9.52 -9.03
C MET A 669 3.60 8.50 -8.49
N ILE A 670 2.60 8.11 -9.29
CA ILE A 670 1.58 7.12 -8.93
C ILE A 670 2.22 5.73 -8.76
N GLU A 671 3.01 5.30 -9.74
CA GLU A 671 3.72 4.02 -9.69
C GLU A 671 4.61 4.00 -8.46
N ARG A 672 5.51 4.99 -8.30
CA ARG A 672 6.40 5.03 -7.14
C ARG A 672 5.66 5.13 -5.81
N GLY A 673 4.49 5.76 -5.78
CA GLY A 673 3.64 5.83 -4.61
C GLY A 673 3.05 4.46 -4.25
N LEU A 674 2.42 3.79 -5.21
CA LEU A 674 1.87 2.43 -5.05
C LEU A 674 2.96 1.41 -4.71
N GLU A 675 4.16 1.60 -5.24
CA GLU A 675 5.33 0.78 -4.92
C GLU A 675 5.71 0.81 -3.43
N LEU A 676 5.41 1.91 -2.74
CA LEU A 676 5.70 2.13 -1.32
C LEU A 676 4.58 1.65 -0.39
N VAL A 677 3.54 1.00 -0.91
CA VAL A 677 2.41 0.42 -0.16
C VAL A 677 1.73 1.47 0.74
N PRO A 678 1.02 2.43 0.15
CA PRO A 678 0.37 3.50 0.89
C PRO A 678 -0.74 2.99 1.83
N PRO A 679 -1.15 3.77 2.84
CA PRO A 679 -2.33 3.46 3.64
C PRO A 679 -3.58 3.27 2.77
N PRO A 680 -4.56 2.44 3.16
CA PRO A 680 -5.66 2.02 2.29
C PRO A 680 -6.45 3.15 1.61
N ASN A 681 -6.73 4.26 2.31
CA ASN A 681 -7.46 5.39 1.71
C ASN A 681 -6.64 6.06 0.58
N HIS A 682 -5.33 6.20 0.77
CA HIS A 682 -4.43 6.78 -0.23
C HIS A 682 -4.12 5.79 -1.35
N GLU A 683 -4.10 4.48 -1.06
CA GLU A 683 -4.06 3.44 -2.08
C GLU A 683 -5.26 3.58 -3.03
N ARG A 684 -6.48 3.78 -2.49
CA ARG A 684 -7.68 4.00 -3.30
C ARG A 684 -7.56 5.22 -4.20
N HIS A 685 -7.12 6.35 -3.64
CA HIS A 685 -6.90 7.57 -4.41
C HIS A 685 -5.91 7.34 -5.57
N MET A 686 -4.75 6.74 -5.31
CA MET A 686 -3.75 6.45 -6.35
C MET A 686 -4.24 5.44 -7.40
N ILE A 687 -4.97 4.39 -7.01
CA ILE A 687 -5.61 3.47 -7.95
C ILE A 687 -6.63 4.22 -8.83
N GLY A 688 -7.38 5.17 -8.25
CA GLY A 688 -8.29 6.04 -8.98
C GLY A 688 -7.57 6.89 -10.03
N LEU A 689 -6.46 7.54 -9.65
CA LEU A 689 -5.62 8.32 -10.58
C LEU A 689 -5.05 7.45 -11.71
N GLN A 690 -4.56 6.23 -11.37
CA GLN A 690 -4.08 5.27 -12.36
C GLN A 690 -5.20 4.85 -13.33
N ALA A 691 -6.40 4.59 -12.80
CA ALA A 691 -7.55 4.19 -13.61
C ALA A 691 -7.99 5.30 -14.58
N TRP A 692 -7.99 6.57 -14.17
CA TRP A 692 -8.22 7.70 -15.09
C TRP A 692 -7.16 7.77 -16.18
N LEU A 693 -5.88 7.65 -15.84
CA LEU A 693 -4.80 7.69 -16.83
C LEU A 693 -4.94 6.58 -17.88
N VAL A 694 -5.20 5.35 -17.43
CA VAL A 694 -5.41 4.18 -18.30
C VAL A 694 -6.67 4.34 -19.16
N LEU A 695 -7.77 4.84 -18.58
CA LEU A 695 -9.00 5.16 -19.30
C LEU A 695 -8.76 6.17 -20.43
N TRP A 696 -8.13 7.31 -20.12
CA TRP A 696 -7.91 8.37 -21.10
C TRP A 696 -6.92 7.98 -22.20
N ARG A 697 -5.96 7.09 -21.91
CA ARG A 697 -5.10 6.44 -22.91
C ARG A 697 -5.85 5.45 -23.82
N GLY A 698 -7.06 5.04 -23.43
CA GLY A 698 -7.96 4.22 -24.26
C GLY A 698 -8.12 2.77 -23.80
N ASP A 699 -7.50 2.34 -22.70
CA ASP A 699 -7.70 0.99 -22.15
C ASP A 699 -8.87 0.98 -21.15
N VAL A 700 -10.08 0.93 -21.73
CA VAL A 700 -11.34 0.94 -20.97
C VAL A 700 -11.51 -0.32 -20.12
N ALA A 701 -10.96 -1.46 -20.54
CA ALA A 701 -11.12 -2.73 -19.84
C ALA A 701 -10.36 -2.74 -18.50
N THR A 702 -9.10 -2.29 -18.52
CA THR A 702 -8.29 -2.19 -17.29
C THR A 702 -8.87 -1.15 -16.33
N ALA A 703 -9.36 -0.02 -16.84
CA ALA A 703 -10.03 1.00 -16.02
C ALA A 703 -11.32 0.45 -15.35
N ALA A 704 -12.12 -0.33 -16.07
CA ALA A 704 -13.32 -0.97 -15.51
C ALA A 704 -12.99 -1.96 -14.39
N ALA A 705 -11.96 -2.79 -14.57
CA ALA A 705 -11.50 -3.71 -13.52
C ALA A 705 -11.01 -2.97 -12.26
N ALA A 706 -10.39 -1.80 -12.42
CA ALA A 706 -9.99 -0.95 -11.30
C ALA A 706 -11.20 -0.38 -10.53
N VAL A 707 -12.26 0.04 -11.23
CA VAL A 707 -13.53 0.49 -10.60
C VAL A 707 -14.16 -0.63 -9.77
N ASP A 708 -14.24 -1.85 -10.31
CA ASP A 708 -14.79 -3.01 -9.58
C ASP A 708 -13.99 -3.29 -8.29
N ARG A 709 -12.65 -3.20 -8.38
CA ARG A 709 -11.76 -3.34 -7.21
C ARG A 709 -12.02 -2.26 -6.16
N LEU A 710 -12.18 -1.00 -6.57
CA LEU A 710 -12.45 0.12 -5.66
C LEU A 710 -13.81 -0.06 -4.97
N ARG A 711 -14.88 -0.37 -5.72
CA ARG A 711 -16.23 -0.61 -5.19
C ARG A 711 -16.27 -1.77 -4.18
N ALA A 712 -15.59 -2.88 -4.48
CA ALA A 712 -15.52 -4.02 -3.56
C ALA A 712 -14.91 -3.62 -2.20
N GLY A 713 -13.92 -2.71 -2.19
CA GLY A 713 -13.30 -2.20 -0.98
C GLY A 713 -14.21 -1.30 -0.13
N MET A 714 -15.17 -0.60 -0.75
CA MET A 714 -16.07 0.35 -0.08
C MET A 714 -17.15 -0.34 0.77
N THR A 715 -17.61 -1.53 0.37
CA THR A 715 -18.70 -2.24 1.09
C THR A 715 -18.38 -2.69 2.52
N ARG A 716 -17.10 -2.66 2.92
CA ARG A 716 -16.62 -3.24 4.17
C ARG A 716 -16.34 -2.21 5.27
N ARG A 717 -16.44 -0.91 4.97
CA ARG A 717 -16.02 0.19 5.86
C ARG A 717 -16.90 1.42 5.64
N VAL A 718 -16.93 2.31 6.63
CA VAL A 718 -17.39 3.70 6.43
C VAL A 718 -16.53 4.33 5.34
N VAL A 719 -17.19 4.92 4.35
CA VAL A 719 -16.57 5.55 3.18
C VAL A 719 -16.65 7.05 3.37
N LEU A 720 -15.53 7.73 3.16
CA LEU A 720 -15.50 9.19 3.19
C LEU A 720 -16.21 9.75 1.94
N PRO A 721 -17.01 10.83 2.04
CA PRO A 721 -17.78 11.36 0.93
C PRO A 721 -16.95 11.63 -0.34
N GLN A 722 -15.73 12.17 -0.18
CA GLN A 722 -14.79 12.45 -1.28
C GLN A 722 -14.34 11.20 -2.04
N ASP A 723 -14.08 10.09 -1.32
CA ASP A 723 -13.71 8.82 -1.94
C ASP A 723 -14.87 8.29 -2.79
N SER A 724 -16.10 8.44 -2.27
CA SER A 724 -17.31 8.00 -2.96
C SER A 724 -17.58 8.84 -4.21
N ARG A 725 -17.35 10.16 -4.17
CA ARG A 725 -17.51 11.03 -5.35
C ARG A 725 -16.49 10.73 -6.44
N LEU A 726 -15.24 10.49 -6.04
CA LEU A 726 -14.17 10.10 -6.95
C LEU A 726 -14.52 8.80 -7.69
N VAL A 727 -14.96 7.77 -6.95
CA VAL A 727 -15.30 6.47 -7.54
C VAL A 727 -16.54 6.58 -8.45
N ALA A 728 -17.57 7.33 -8.04
CA ALA A 728 -18.76 7.54 -8.85
C ALA A 728 -18.45 8.27 -10.16
N ARG A 729 -17.57 9.28 -10.13
CA ARG A 729 -17.12 9.98 -11.34
C ARG A 729 -16.36 9.05 -12.27
N LEU A 730 -15.39 8.30 -11.75
CA LEU A 730 -14.63 7.34 -12.56
C LEU A 730 -15.54 6.26 -13.16
N GLU A 731 -16.50 5.74 -12.39
CA GLU A 731 -17.50 4.78 -12.89
C GLU A 731 -18.34 5.38 -14.02
N ALA A 732 -18.78 6.63 -13.88
CA ALA A 732 -19.53 7.31 -14.93
C ALA A 732 -18.71 7.50 -16.20
N GLU A 733 -17.45 7.92 -16.09
CA GLU A 733 -16.55 8.09 -17.25
C GLU A 733 -16.24 6.75 -17.95
N VAL A 734 -16.03 5.66 -17.19
CA VAL A 734 -15.85 4.30 -17.75
C VAL A 734 -17.13 3.83 -18.46
N ALA A 735 -18.30 4.00 -17.84
CA ALA A 735 -19.57 3.61 -18.43
C ALA A 735 -19.86 4.39 -19.73
N LEU A 736 -19.56 5.70 -19.75
CA LEU A 736 -19.61 6.53 -20.97
C LEU A 736 -18.69 5.99 -22.07
N ALA A 737 -17.46 5.60 -21.73
CA ALA A 737 -16.52 5.02 -22.70
C ALA A 737 -16.99 3.66 -23.25
N GLN A 738 -17.76 2.90 -22.47
CA GLN A 738 -18.41 1.65 -22.88
C GLN A 738 -19.73 1.86 -23.65
N GLY A 739 -20.23 3.11 -23.72
CA GLY A 739 -21.50 3.44 -24.36
C GLY A 739 -22.74 3.19 -23.48
N ASP A 740 -22.56 2.97 -22.18
CA ASP A 740 -23.64 2.74 -21.21
C ASP A 740 -24.01 4.03 -20.48
N ALA A 741 -24.81 4.86 -21.15
CA ALA A 741 -25.25 6.16 -20.62
C ALA A 741 -26.19 6.04 -19.41
N GLU A 742 -26.95 4.94 -19.31
CA GLU A 742 -27.85 4.68 -18.19
C GLU A 742 -27.06 4.40 -16.91
N ARG A 743 -26.06 3.51 -16.99
CA ARG A 743 -25.17 3.23 -15.87
C ARG A 743 -24.40 4.48 -15.45
N ALA A 744 -23.91 5.26 -16.42
CA ALA A 744 -23.19 6.51 -16.14
C ALA A 744 -24.05 7.50 -15.35
N TRP A 745 -25.31 7.71 -15.78
CA TRP A 745 -26.23 8.58 -15.05
C TRP A 745 -26.56 8.03 -13.67
N SER A 746 -26.85 6.73 -13.57
CA SER A 746 -27.18 6.09 -12.29
C SER A 746 -26.06 6.26 -11.26
N ALA A 747 -24.79 6.13 -11.68
CA ALA A 747 -23.63 6.34 -10.83
C ALA A 747 -23.59 7.76 -10.26
N VAL A 748 -23.92 8.78 -11.06
CA VAL A 748 -23.93 10.19 -10.63
C VAL A 748 -25.15 10.50 -9.76
N ALA A 749 -26.36 10.18 -10.23
CA ALA A 749 -27.60 10.56 -9.57
C ALA A 749 -27.77 9.88 -8.20
N THR A 750 -27.35 8.62 -8.07
CA THR A 750 -27.40 7.90 -6.79
C THR A 750 -26.41 8.48 -5.78
N GLU A 751 -25.23 8.90 -6.23
CA GLU A 751 -24.17 9.37 -5.34
C GLU A 751 -24.43 10.79 -4.81
N VAL A 752 -24.92 11.71 -5.65
CA VAL A 752 -25.27 13.07 -5.21
C VAL A 752 -26.56 13.05 -4.39
N GLY A 753 -27.51 12.18 -4.74
CA GLY A 753 -28.81 12.12 -4.09
C GLY A 753 -29.73 13.31 -4.46
N PRO A 754 -30.89 13.44 -3.80
CA PRO A 754 -31.94 14.36 -4.26
C PRO A 754 -31.73 15.83 -3.85
N SER A 755 -30.88 16.13 -2.86
CA SER A 755 -30.71 17.49 -2.33
C SER A 755 -29.46 18.16 -2.90
N ALA A 756 -29.66 19.30 -3.55
CA ALA A 756 -28.56 20.17 -4.02
C ALA A 756 -27.98 21.04 -2.89
N ASP A 757 -28.67 21.19 -1.75
CA ASP A 757 -28.28 22.13 -0.68
C ASP A 757 -26.99 21.73 0.04
N ALA A 758 -26.63 20.45 -0.02
CA ALA A 758 -25.41 19.90 0.57
C ALA A 758 -24.24 19.79 -0.43
N ALA A 759 -24.35 20.43 -1.61
CA ALA A 759 -23.35 20.30 -2.66
C ALA A 759 -21.98 20.90 -2.26
N VAL A 760 -20.92 20.15 -2.55
CA VAL A 760 -19.53 20.51 -2.29
C VAL A 760 -18.84 20.79 -3.63
N PRO A 761 -18.48 22.05 -3.94
CA PRO A 761 -18.16 22.48 -5.30
C PRO A 761 -17.00 21.71 -5.95
N GLY A 762 -15.93 21.47 -5.18
CA GLY A 762 -14.72 20.81 -5.66
C GLY A 762 -14.93 19.36 -6.14
N TYR A 763 -15.95 18.67 -5.63
CA TYR A 763 -16.24 17.28 -5.97
C TYR A 763 -17.50 17.15 -6.84
N ASP A 764 -18.55 17.91 -6.54
CA ASP A 764 -19.84 17.77 -7.20
C ASP A 764 -19.89 18.45 -8.57
N LEU A 765 -19.09 19.50 -8.83
CA LEU A 765 -19.05 20.12 -10.17
C LEU A 765 -18.41 19.21 -11.24
N PRO A 766 -17.24 18.58 -11.01
CA PRO A 766 -16.72 17.58 -11.94
C PRO A 766 -17.63 16.36 -12.09
N LEU A 767 -18.30 15.93 -11.01
CA LEU A 767 -19.26 14.82 -11.06
C LEU A 767 -20.53 15.19 -11.86
N ALA A 768 -21.04 16.41 -11.69
CA ALA A 768 -22.16 16.95 -12.46
C ALA A 768 -21.83 17.04 -13.95
N PHE A 769 -20.58 17.34 -14.31
CA PHE A 769 -20.13 17.26 -15.70
C PHE A 769 -20.25 15.86 -16.28
N ALA A 770 -19.79 14.82 -15.56
CA ALA A 770 -20.00 13.43 -15.99
C ALA A 770 -21.50 13.08 -16.12
N GLY A 771 -22.34 13.59 -15.21
CA GLY A 771 -23.80 13.46 -15.29
C GLY A 771 -24.39 14.11 -16.55
N ALA A 772 -23.95 15.32 -16.89
CA ALA A 772 -24.38 16.04 -18.08
C ALA A 772 -23.95 15.31 -19.37
N GLN A 773 -22.74 14.73 -19.38
CA GLN A 773 -22.28 13.87 -20.47
C GLN A 773 -23.18 12.62 -20.64
N ALA A 774 -23.58 11.99 -19.53
CA ALA A 774 -24.49 10.84 -19.53
C ALA A 774 -25.87 11.19 -20.08
N LEU A 775 -26.46 12.31 -19.64
CA LEU A 775 -27.73 12.80 -20.18
C LEU A 775 -27.63 13.11 -21.68
N GLY A 776 -26.55 13.78 -22.12
CA GLY A 776 -26.31 14.02 -23.54
C GLY A 776 -26.18 12.73 -24.34
N ALA A 777 -25.52 11.70 -23.79
CA ALA A 777 -25.38 10.41 -24.43
C ALA A 777 -26.71 9.66 -24.57
N ARG A 778 -27.58 9.72 -23.55
CA ARG A 778 -28.96 9.17 -23.60
C ARG A 778 -29.78 9.76 -24.75
N VAL A 779 -29.78 11.09 -24.88
CA VAL A 779 -30.51 11.79 -25.94
C VAL A 779 -30.01 11.39 -27.32
N ARG A 780 -28.68 11.32 -27.51
CA ARG A 780 -28.08 10.90 -28.78
C ARG A 780 -28.42 9.45 -29.14
N ALA A 781 -28.43 8.54 -28.16
CA ALA A 781 -28.84 7.15 -28.36
C ALA A 781 -30.31 7.03 -28.77
N ALA A 782 -31.20 7.81 -28.13
CA ALA A 782 -32.63 7.84 -28.46
C ALA A 782 -32.91 8.43 -29.85
N GLY A 783 -32.20 9.50 -30.25
CA GLY A 783 -32.34 10.13 -31.58
C GLY A 783 -31.81 9.27 -32.73
N GLY A 784 -30.81 8.42 -32.49
CA GLY A 784 -30.30 7.45 -33.47
C GLY A 784 -31.28 6.31 -33.79
N ALA A 785 -32.12 5.92 -32.82
CA ALA A 785 -33.14 4.89 -33.04
C ALA A 785 -34.31 5.39 -33.91
N ALA A 786 -34.65 6.69 -33.83
CA ALA A 786 -35.73 7.29 -34.61
C ALA A 786 -35.39 7.47 -36.11
N THR A 787 -34.10 7.53 -36.47
CA THR A 787 -33.63 7.73 -37.86
C THR A 787 -33.35 6.41 -38.59
N ALA A 788 -33.18 5.29 -37.89
CA ALA A 788 -32.95 3.97 -38.48
C ALA A 788 -34.22 3.30 -39.06
N GLY A 789 -35.41 3.87 -38.84
CA GLY A 789 -36.71 3.30 -39.28
C GLY A 789 -37.13 3.59 -40.72
N ALA A 790 -36.36 4.34 -41.52
CA ALA A 790 -36.76 4.74 -42.87
C ALA A 790 -35.79 4.23 -43.95
N ARG A 791 -35.94 2.97 -44.34
CA ARG A 791 -35.79 2.37 -45.71
C ARG A 791 -35.31 0.93 -45.65
N VAL A 792 -36.25 -0.03 -45.59
CA VAL A 792 -36.18 -1.28 -46.37
C VAL A 792 -37.62 -1.68 -46.73
N THR A 793 -37.95 -1.64 -48.02
CA THR A 793 -39.18 -2.22 -48.58
C THR A 793 -38.91 -3.64 -49.09
N GLY A 794 -39.71 -4.60 -48.61
CA GLY A 794 -40.04 -5.90 -49.25
C GLY A 794 -39.25 -7.13 -48.78
N VAL A 795 -39.86 -8.09 -48.07
CA VAL A 795 -40.68 -9.24 -48.58
C VAL A 795 -41.12 -10.14 -47.38
N ASP A 796 -42.44 -10.35 -47.29
CA ASP A 796 -43.31 -11.41 -46.71
C ASP A 796 -42.90 -12.40 -45.59
N GLY A 797 -43.81 -12.56 -44.60
CA GLY A 797 -44.10 -13.87 -43.99
C GLY A 797 -44.63 -13.94 -42.52
N ALA A 798 -45.97 -13.91 -42.35
CA ALA A 798 -46.80 -14.56 -41.30
C ALA A 798 -46.79 -14.09 -39.81
N GLY A 799 -47.97 -13.70 -39.29
CA GLY A 799 -48.29 -13.25 -37.90
C GLY A 799 -48.56 -14.37 -36.87
N PRO A 800 -49.29 -14.17 -35.72
CA PRO A 800 -50.38 -13.20 -35.50
C PRO A 800 -50.52 -12.48 -34.12
N ALA A 801 -51.20 -11.32 -34.17
CA ALA A 801 -52.34 -10.81 -33.36
C ALA A 801 -52.23 -10.28 -31.89
N GLY A 802 -52.70 -9.02 -31.75
CA GLY A 802 -53.35 -8.37 -30.59
C GLY A 802 -52.54 -7.18 -30.03
N VAL A 803 -52.97 -5.91 -29.99
CA VAL A 803 -54.30 -5.28 -29.99
C VAL A 803 -54.17 -3.81 -30.51
N ASP A 804 -55.29 -3.27 -30.97
CA ASP A 804 -55.57 -2.04 -31.72
C ASP A 804 -55.01 -0.69 -31.20
N GLY A 805 -54.39 0.06 -32.11
CA GLY A 805 -54.96 1.25 -32.77
C GLY A 805 -55.47 2.44 -31.95
N GLY A 806 -54.66 3.52 -31.94
CA GLY A 806 -55.16 4.91 -31.99
C GLY A 806 -54.43 5.87 -31.04
N TRP A 807 -53.64 6.82 -31.60
CA TRP A 807 -53.58 8.27 -31.29
C TRP A 807 -52.38 8.88 -32.05
N LEU A 808 -52.65 9.50 -33.20
CA LEU A 808 -51.77 10.46 -33.86
C LEU A 808 -52.17 11.85 -33.39
N ALA A 809 -51.40 12.44 -32.48
CA ALA A 809 -51.10 13.87 -32.33
C ALA A 809 -50.40 14.14 -30.98
N GLY A 810 -49.17 14.69 -31.04
CA GLY A 810 -48.50 15.49 -30.01
C GLY A 810 -48.60 15.05 -28.54
N SER A 811 -47.62 14.29 -28.06
CA SER A 811 -47.10 14.45 -26.69
C SER A 811 -45.66 13.94 -26.62
N ALA A 812 -44.79 14.73 -26.01
CA ALA A 812 -43.48 14.29 -25.59
C ALA A 812 -43.68 13.12 -24.61
N GLY A 813 -43.11 11.95 -24.91
CA GLY A 813 -43.30 10.76 -24.08
C GLY A 813 -42.66 10.88 -22.69
N PRO A 814 -42.89 9.92 -21.78
CA PRO A 814 -42.34 9.90 -20.41
C PRO A 814 -40.79 9.97 -20.35
N ALA A 815 -40.10 9.62 -21.44
CA ALA A 815 -38.65 9.78 -21.57
C ALA A 815 -38.20 11.26 -21.70
N ALA A 816 -39.03 12.13 -22.29
CA ALA A 816 -38.73 13.57 -22.44
C ALA A 816 -39.03 14.34 -21.14
N GLU A 817 -40.06 13.93 -20.39
CA GLU A 817 -40.35 14.48 -19.05
C GLU A 817 -39.25 14.11 -18.04
N GLY A 818 -38.74 12.88 -18.07
CA GLY A 818 -37.61 12.45 -17.23
C GLY A 818 -36.32 13.21 -17.53
N PHE A 819 -35.96 13.38 -18.82
CA PHE A 819 -34.77 14.13 -19.20
C PHE A 819 -34.82 15.62 -18.79
N ALA A 820 -35.97 16.29 -18.98
CA ALA A 820 -36.12 17.69 -18.60
C ALA A 820 -36.00 17.88 -17.08
N ALA A 821 -36.55 16.95 -16.29
CA ALA A 821 -36.41 16.94 -14.84
C ALA A 821 -34.95 16.71 -14.40
N ASP A 822 -34.27 15.72 -14.99
CA ASP A 822 -32.86 15.40 -14.71
C ASP A 822 -31.93 16.58 -15.06
N ALA A 823 -32.17 17.24 -16.21
CA ALA A 823 -31.41 18.42 -16.62
C ALA A 823 -31.67 19.64 -15.72
N ALA A 824 -32.92 19.85 -15.30
CA ALA A 824 -33.26 20.90 -14.34
C ALA A 824 -32.60 20.66 -12.98
N TRP A 825 -32.57 19.41 -12.52
CA TRP A 825 -31.89 19.01 -11.30
C TRP A 825 -30.38 19.27 -11.37
N LEU A 826 -29.70 18.89 -12.47
CA LEU A 826 -28.27 19.20 -12.66
C LEU A 826 -28.00 20.71 -12.64
N ARG A 827 -28.87 21.52 -13.28
CA ARG A 827 -28.73 22.98 -13.24
C ARG A 827 -28.90 23.54 -11.84
N ALA A 828 -29.84 23.02 -11.06
CA ALA A 828 -30.00 23.42 -9.66
C ALA A 828 -28.76 23.06 -8.83
N LEU A 829 -28.23 21.85 -9.01
CA LEU A 829 -26.99 21.39 -8.37
C LEU A 829 -25.81 22.32 -8.70
N VAL A 830 -25.56 22.56 -9.99
CA VAL A 830 -24.46 23.43 -10.44
C VAL A 830 -24.66 24.88 -9.97
N ALA A 831 -25.89 25.41 -10.04
CA ALA A 831 -26.18 26.77 -9.59
C ALA A 831 -25.97 26.93 -8.08
N GLN A 832 -26.21 25.89 -7.28
CA GLN A 832 -25.94 25.90 -5.85
C GLN A 832 -24.44 25.75 -5.56
N ALA A 833 -23.79 24.75 -6.17
CA ALA A 833 -22.35 24.49 -5.98
C ALA A 833 -21.46 25.63 -6.51
N SER A 834 -21.88 26.37 -7.53
CA SER A 834 -21.05 27.45 -8.09
C SER A 834 -21.14 28.77 -7.30
N ARG A 835 -21.98 28.88 -6.25
CA ARG A 835 -22.15 30.13 -5.51
C ARG A 835 -20.88 30.49 -4.76
N GLY A 836 -20.24 31.60 -5.14
CA GLY A 836 -19.00 32.06 -4.53
C GLY A 836 -17.75 31.25 -4.94
N TRP A 837 -17.90 30.18 -5.72
CA TRP A 837 -16.80 29.34 -6.18
C TRP A 837 -16.01 30.04 -7.29
N PRO A 838 -14.67 30.16 -7.18
CA PRO A 838 -13.88 30.90 -8.15
C PRO A 838 -13.67 30.15 -9.47
N VAL A 839 -13.80 28.82 -9.48
CA VAL A 839 -13.49 27.99 -10.67
C VAL A 839 -14.74 27.77 -11.52
N GLY A 840 -14.92 28.58 -12.56
CA GLY A 840 -16.10 28.55 -13.42
C GLY A 840 -16.11 27.47 -14.52
N VAL A 841 -15.00 26.77 -14.76
CA VAL A 841 -14.84 25.90 -15.95
C VAL A 841 -15.85 24.76 -16.01
N TRP A 842 -16.15 24.13 -14.86
CA TRP A 842 -17.09 23.02 -14.79
C TRP A 842 -18.53 23.44 -15.07
N THR A 843 -18.94 24.61 -14.59
CA THR A 843 -20.26 25.21 -14.86
C THR A 843 -20.46 25.41 -16.36
N VAL A 844 -19.45 25.93 -17.05
CA VAL A 844 -19.49 26.15 -18.50
C VAL A 844 -19.55 24.82 -19.26
N LEU A 845 -18.80 23.80 -18.82
CA LEU A 845 -18.81 22.47 -19.42
C LEU A 845 -20.16 21.75 -19.26
N VAL A 846 -20.76 21.81 -18.07
CA VAL A 846 -22.10 21.25 -17.82
C VAL A 846 -23.12 21.93 -18.71
N GLU A 847 -23.13 23.26 -18.79
CA GLU A 847 -24.11 23.97 -19.62
C GLU A 847 -23.91 23.65 -21.11
N ALA A 848 -22.68 23.52 -21.58
CA ALA A 848 -22.41 23.11 -22.97
C ALA A 848 -22.97 21.71 -23.29
N GLU A 849 -22.86 20.75 -22.37
CA GLU A 849 -23.49 19.44 -22.50
C GLU A 849 -25.02 19.51 -22.58
N LEU A 850 -25.65 20.25 -21.66
CA LEU A 850 -27.10 20.35 -21.58
C LEU A 850 -27.69 21.08 -22.79
N VAL A 851 -27.02 22.12 -23.30
CA VAL A 851 -27.39 22.80 -24.54
C VAL A 851 -27.32 21.84 -25.73
N SER A 852 -26.24 21.05 -25.83
CA SER A 852 -26.08 20.04 -26.90
C SER A 852 -27.18 18.98 -26.89
N ALA A 853 -27.75 18.70 -25.71
CA ALA A 853 -28.81 17.72 -25.53
C ALA A 853 -30.22 18.29 -25.76
N GLY A 854 -30.34 19.55 -26.21
CA GLY A 854 -31.62 20.20 -26.53
C GLY A 854 -32.32 20.86 -25.34
N ALA A 855 -31.66 20.96 -24.17
CA ALA A 855 -32.22 21.57 -22.97
C ALA A 855 -31.93 23.08 -22.90
N ALA A 856 -32.20 23.89 -23.93
CA ALA A 856 -31.93 25.33 -23.87
C ALA A 856 -32.72 26.01 -22.72
N GLY A 857 -32.04 26.81 -21.89
CA GLY A 857 -32.64 27.43 -20.71
C GLY A 857 -33.80 28.37 -21.04
N ALA A 858 -34.99 28.10 -20.49
CA ALA A 858 -36.08 29.05 -20.45
C ALA A 858 -35.80 30.12 -19.38
N GLY A 859 -35.03 31.16 -19.72
CA GLY A 859 -34.76 32.24 -18.77
C GLY A 859 -33.89 33.35 -19.34
N GLY A 860 -34.53 34.43 -19.80
CA GLY A 860 -33.87 35.68 -20.16
C GLY A 860 -34.35 36.27 -21.49
N ALA A 861 -35.58 36.77 -21.53
CA ALA A 861 -36.03 37.66 -22.60
C ALA A 861 -36.74 38.86 -21.99
N ASP A 862 -35.98 39.91 -21.71
CA ASP A 862 -36.52 41.26 -21.69
C ASP A 862 -36.63 41.73 -23.14
N GLY A 863 -37.82 42.20 -23.50
CA GLY A 863 -38.24 42.43 -24.88
C GLY A 863 -37.54 43.63 -25.55
N GLY A 864 -37.23 43.47 -26.83
CA GLY A 864 -36.83 44.53 -27.74
C GLY A 864 -36.97 44.08 -29.19
N GLU A 865 -37.86 44.74 -29.93
CA GLU A 865 -38.29 44.44 -31.31
C GLU A 865 -37.16 44.54 -32.35
N ALA A 866 -37.19 43.66 -33.36
CA ALA A 866 -36.96 44.02 -34.76
C ALA A 866 -37.48 42.94 -35.72
N ALA A 867 -38.22 43.38 -36.75
CA ALA A 867 -38.97 42.56 -37.69
C ALA A 867 -38.21 42.22 -38.99
N ALA A 868 -38.66 41.11 -39.59
CA ALA A 868 -38.78 40.79 -41.03
C ALA A 868 -37.52 40.63 -41.93
N ALA A 869 -37.26 39.39 -42.36
CA ALA A 869 -37.54 38.87 -43.73
C ALA A 869 -36.57 37.75 -44.16
N GLY A 870 -37.09 36.65 -44.72
CA GLY A 870 -36.31 35.65 -45.46
C GLY A 870 -36.74 34.20 -45.20
N SER A 871 -37.22 33.51 -46.23
CA SER A 871 -37.82 32.18 -46.19
C SER A 871 -36.85 31.06 -45.75
N ALA A 872 -37.00 30.61 -44.50
CA ALA A 872 -36.76 29.23 -44.07
C ALA A 872 -38.03 28.78 -43.35
N GLY A 873 -38.47 27.53 -43.55
CA GLY A 873 -39.64 27.02 -42.81
C GLY A 873 -39.39 27.13 -41.29
N PRO A 874 -40.43 27.30 -40.44
CA PRO A 874 -40.26 27.48 -39.00
C PRO A 874 -39.49 26.34 -38.30
N ALA A 875 -39.40 25.15 -38.92
CA ALA A 875 -38.58 24.04 -38.45
C ALA A 875 -37.07 24.20 -38.75
N ASP A 876 -36.68 24.77 -39.90
CA ASP A 876 -35.27 24.99 -40.28
C ASP A 876 -34.64 26.16 -39.53
N ALA A 877 -35.43 27.21 -39.26
CA ALA A 877 -34.98 28.35 -38.46
C ALA A 877 -34.71 27.94 -36.99
N GLY A 878 -35.54 27.06 -36.43
CA GLY A 878 -35.37 26.50 -35.09
C GLY A 878 -34.14 25.59 -34.98
N ALA A 879 -33.93 24.70 -35.95
CA ALA A 879 -32.75 23.81 -35.97
C ALA A 879 -31.43 24.59 -36.13
N SER A 880 -31.41 25.62 -36.97
CA SER A 880 -30.25 26.50 -37.17
C SER A 880 -29.93 27.33 -35.92
N ALA A 881 -30.95 27.85 -35.22
CA ALA A 881 -30.76 28.59 -33.97
C ALA A 881 -30.22 27.70 -32.83
N VAL A 882 -30.70 26.46 -32.72
CA VAL A 882 -30.20 25.47 -31.73
C VAL A 882 -28.75 25.07 -32.03
N ALA A 883 -28.42 24.79 -33.29
CA ALA A 883 -27.05 24.49 -33.70
C ALA A 883 -26.09 25.67 -33.45
N GLY A 884 -26.56 26.91 -33.65
CA GLY A 884 -25.81 28.12 -33.31
C GLY A 884 -25.54 28.27 -31.80
N ALA A 885 -26.52 27.95 -30.96
CA ALA A 885 -26.36 27.99 -29.50
C ALA A 885 -25.36 26.94 -28.99
N GLU A 886 -25.37 25.73 -29.57
CA GLU A 886 -24.42 24.66 -29.24
C GLU A 886 -22.98 25.05 -29.56
N VAL A 887 -22.74 25.66 -30.73
CA VAL A 887 -21.42 26.17 -31.13
C VAL A 887 -20.91 27.21 -30.12
N VAL A 888 -21.72 28.20 -29.78
CA VAL A 888 -21.34 29.25 -28.82
C VAL A 888 -21.02 28.68 -27.44
N ALA A 889 -21.79 27.68 -26.99
CA ALA A 889 -21.55 27.03 -25.70
C ALA A 889 -20.20 26.30 -25.66
N TRP A 890 -19.86 25.55 -26.72
CA TRP A 890 -18.58 24.84 -26.80
C TRP A 890 -17.38 25.75 -27.09
N GLU A 891 -17.55 26.86 -27.80
CA GLU A 891 -16.52 27.91 -27.93
C GLU A 891 -16.17 28.50 -26.55
N ARG A 892 -17.18 28.80 -25.72
CA ARG A 892 -16.98 29.27 -24.35
C ARG A 892 -16.31 28.21 -23.47
N ALA A 893 -16.73 26.95 -23.56
CA ALA A 893 -16.12 25.86 -22.82
C ALA A 893 -14.65 25.67 -23.18
N LEU A 894 -14.32 25.68 -24.48
CA LEU A 894 -12.94 25.56 -24.94
C LEU A 894 -12.09 26.77 -24.53
N ALA A 895 -12.65 27.98 -24.53
CA ALA A 895 -11.98 29.17 -24.03
C ALA A 895 -11.69 29.08 -22.51
N ALA A 896 -12.65 28.60 -21.72
CA ALA A 896 -12.49 28.39 -20.28
C ALA A 896 -11.40 27.35 -19.97
N LEU A 897 -11.34 26.25 -20.73
CA LEU A 897 -10.30 25.22 -20.61
C LEU A 897 -8.90 25.71 -20.98
N ARG A 898 -8.79 26.71 -21.86
CA ARG A 898 -7.50 27.34 -22.24
C ARG A 898 -7.06 28.44 -21.26
N SER A 899 -7.87 28.75 -20.25
CA SER A 899 -7.49 29.68 -19.18
C SER A 899 -6.46 29.04 -18.24
N ALA A 900 -5.85 29.84 -17.36
CA ALA A 900 -4.87 29.35 -16.39
C ALA A 900 -5.44 28.32 -15.39
N GLU A 901 -6.75 28.36 -15.16
CA GLU A 901 -7.49 27.49 -14.22
C GLU A 901 -8.12 26.27 -14.90
N GLY A 902 -7.96 26.15 -16.22
CA GLY A 902 -8.59 25.11 -17.03
C GLY A 902 -7.83 23.77 -16.98
N PRO A 903 -8.52 22.64 -16.74
CA PRO A 903 -7.91 21.31 -16.86
C PRO A 903 -7.60 20.98 -18.32
N VAL A 904 -6.32 21.05 -18.69
CA VAL A 904 -5.78 20.84 -20.05
C VAL A 904 -6.21 19.51 -20.65
N HIS A 905 -6.29 18.43 -19.85
CA HIS A 905 -6.68 17.10 -20.34
C HIS A 905 -8.08 17.04 -21.00
N LEU A 906 -8.96 18.03 -20.76
CA LEU A 906 -10.29 18.12 -21.36
C LEU A 906 -10.33 18.93 -22.68
N ILE A 907 -9.23 19.56 -23.09
CA ILE A 907 -9.16 20.33 -24.35
C ILE A 907 -9.52 19.45 -25.57
N PRO A 908 -8.98 18.21 -25.72
CA PRO A 908 -9.38 17.35 -26.84
C PRO A 908 -10.88 17.02 -26.84
N TYR A 909 -11.46 16.85 -25.65
CA TYR A 909 -12.89 16.58 -25.49
C TYR A 909 -13.75 17.76 -25.94
N ALA A 910 -13.48 18.97 -25.43
CA ALA A 910 -14.25 20.16 -25.81
C ALA A 910 -14.07 20.51 -27.30
N GLY A 911 -12.86 20.35 -27.84
CA GLY A 911 -12.60 20.50 -29.27
C GLY A 911 -13.38 19.49 -30.12
N PHE A 912 -13.42 18.23 -29.69
CA PHE A 912 -14.26 17.20 -30.32
C PHE A 912 -15.73 17.62 -30.35
N ARG A 913 -16.28 18.06 -29.22
CA ARG A 913 -17.68 18.48 -29.10
C ARG A 913 -18.00 19.73 -29.91
N LEU A 914 -17.12 20.73 -29.91
CA LEU A 914 -17.24 21.90 -30.79
C LEU A 914 -17.25 21.49 -32.26
N GLY A 915 -16.40 20.53 -32.65
CA GLY A 915 -16.39 19.97 -34.01
C GLY A 915 -17.73 19.32 -34.38
N GLN A 916 -18.37 18.59 -33.46
CA GLN A 916 -19.71 18.02 -33.69
C GLN A 916 -20.76 19.12 -33.89
N ALA A 917 -20.76 20.14 -33.03
CA ALA A 917 -21.68 21.28 -33.11
C ALA A 917 -21.53 22.05 -34.42
N LEU A 918 -20.29 22.30 -34.85
CA LEU A 918 -19.98 23.00 -36.11
C LEU A 918 -20.46 22.20 -37.34
N VAL A 919 -20.33 20.87 -37.32
CA VAL A 919 -20.93 20.02 -38.37
C VAL A 919 -22.45 20.13 -38.37
N GLY A 920 -23.08 20.10 -37.18
CA GLY A 920 -24.53 20.29 -37.03
C GLY A 920 -25.02 21.64 -37.56
N ALA A 921 -24.20 22.69 -37.40
CA ALA A 921 -24.45 24.04 -37.91
C ALA A 921 -24.08 24.24 -39.40
N GLY A 922 -23.60 23.20 -40.09
CA GLY A 922 -23.17 23.27 -41.49
C GLY A 922 -21.80 23.96 -41.73
N ARG A 923 -21.07 24.32 -40.67
CA ARG A 923 -19.75 24.98 -40.71
C ARG A 923 -18.62 23.96 -40.80
N ARG A 924 -18.58 23.21 -41.91
CA ARG A 924 -17.71 22.02 -42.07
C ARG A 924 -16.21 22.34 -42.09
N ASP A 925 -15.79 23.46 -42.67
CA ASP A 925 -14.37 23.86 -42.71
C ASP A 925 -13.86 24.25 -41.32
N ASP A 926 -14.67 25.01 -40.57
CA ASP A 926 -14.38 25.34 -39.16
C ASP A 926 -14.34 24.08 -38.30
N ALA A 927 -15.28 23.14 -38.52
CA ALA A 927 -15.29 21.85 -37.81
C ALA A 927 -14.01 21.05 -38.07
N LEU A 928 -13.55 21.02 -39.32
CA LEU A 928 -12.34 20.31 -39.71
C LEU A 928 -11.09 20.89 -39.02
N GLU A 929 -10.98 22.21 -38.97
CA GLU A 929 -9.86 22.88 -38.30
C GLU A 929 -9.87 22.61 -36.79
N VAL A 930 -11.03 22.76 -36.14
CA VAL A 930 -11.16 22.47 -34.70
C VAL A 930 -10.87 21.01 -34.39
N LEU A 931 -11.35 20.06 -35.20
CA LEU A 931 -11.09 18.63 -35.00
C LEU A 931 -9.62 18.26 -35.23
N ARG A 932 -8.90 18.94 -36.12
CA ARG A 932 -7.44 18.79 -36.27
C ARG A 932 -6.70 19.27 -35.03
N GLN A 933 -7.07 20.42 -34.49
CA GLN A 933 -6.49 20.94 -33.26
C GLN A 933 -6.78 20.00 -32.07
N ALA A 934 -8.01 19.47 -31.98
CA ALA A 934 -8.38 18.50 -30.96
C ALA A 934 -7.62 17.18 -31.10
N ALA A 935 -7.42 16.68 -32.34
CA ALA A 935 -6.63 15.48 -32.61
C ALA A 935 -5.16 15.69 -32.23
N ALA A 936 -4.56 16.82 -32.61
CA ALA A 936 -3.19 17.15 -32.25
C ALA A 936 -3.00 17.26 -30.72
N ALA A 937 -3.97 17.86 -30.01
CA ALA A 937 -3.95 17.91 -28.55
C ALA A 937 -4.12 16.51 -27.92
N ALA A 938 -4.95 15.64 -28.51
CA ALA A 938 -5.10 14.26 -28.06
C ALA A 938 -3.79 13.48 -28.27
N ASP A 939 -3.15 13.62 -29.44
CA ASP A 939 -1.89 12.96 -29.77
C ASP A 939 -0.76 13.44 -28.85
N SER A 940 -0.68 14.75 -28.54
CA SER A 940 0.35 15.29 -27.65
C SER A 940 0.22 14.81 -26.21
N LEU A 941 -1.00 14.58 -25.73
CA LEU A 941 -1.27 14.04 -24.40
C LEU A 941 -1.15 12.51 -24.35
N GLY A 942 -1.30 11.83 -25.50
CA GLY A 942 -1.54 10.38 -25.54
C GLY A 942 -2.98 10.00 -25.17
N ALA A 943 -3.94 10.90 -25.35
CA ALA A 943 -5.36 10.73 -25.02
C ALA A 943 -6.08 9.85 -26.06
N GLY A 944 -5.70 8.56 -26.12
CA GLY A 944 -6.22 7.59 -27.09
C GLY A 944 -7.74 7.44 -27.10
N LEU A 945 -8.41 7.65 -25.95
CA LEU A 945 -9.87 7.64 -25.86
C LEU A 945 -10.50 8.74 -26.75
N TYR A 946 -10.09 10.00 -26.53
CA TYR A 946 -10.61 11.13 -27.29
C TYR A 946 -10.14 11.09 -28.75
N ARG A 947 -8.90 10.65 -28.99
CA ARG A 947 -8.37 10.47 -30.35
C ARG A 947 -9.23 9.50 -31.16
N GLY A 948 -9.60 8.37 -30.56
CA GLY A 948 -10.49 7.38 -31.15
C GLY A 948 -11.90 7.92 -31.44
N TRP A 949 -12.46 8.73 -30.54
CA TRP A 949 -13.75 9.40 -30.77
C TRP A 949 -13.69 10.38 -31.95
N ILE A 950 -12.64 11.20 -32.01
CA ILE A 950 -12.39 12.15 -33.10
C ILE A 950 -12.26 11.41 -34.43
N ASP A 951 -11.47 10.34 -34.52
CA ASP A 951 -11.34 9.54 -35.75
C ASP A 951 -12.67 8.93 -36.20
N THR A 952 -13.39 8.33 -35.27
CA THR A 952 -14.66 7.66 -35.57
C THR A 952 -15.71 8.66 -36.05
N PHE A 953 -15.76 9.86 -35.46
CA PHE A 953 -16.65 10.92 -35.92
C PHE A 953 -16.21 11.49 -37.25
N SER A 954 -14.94 11.86 -37.42
CA SER A 954 -14.43 12.46 -38.67
C SER A 954 -14.60 11.55 -39.88
N LYS A 955 -14.43 10.22 -39.70
CA LYS A 955 -14.76 9.23 -40.74
C LYS A 955 -16.25 9.24 -41.10
N ARG A 956 -17.14 9.22 -40.10
CA ARG A 956 -18.61 9.27 -40.30
C ARG A 956 -19.05 10.59 -40.93
N ALA A 957 -18.45 11.69 -40.52
CA ALA A 957 -18.75 13.04 -41.00
C ALA A 957 -18.07 13.36 -42.34
N GLN A 958 -17.21 12.49 -42.88
CA GLN A 958 -16.41 12.73 -44.10
C GLN A 958 -15.53 13.99 -44.01
N LEU A 959 -14.80 14.14 -42.90
CA LEU A 959 -13.86 15.24 -42.65
C LEU A 959 -12.43 14.68 -42.58
N PRO A 960 -11.58 14.86 -43.62
CA PRO A 960 -10.24 14.29 -43.64
C PRO A 960 -9.30 15.10 -42.73
N LEU A 961 -9.02 14.56 -41.54
CA LEU A 961 -8.15 15.20 -40.54
C LEU A 961 -6.70 15.41 -41.02
N VAL A 962 -6.20 14.54 -41.90
CA VAL A 962 -4.88 14.68 -42.51
C VAL A 962 -4.98 15.66 -43.69
N SER A 963 -4.22 16.75 -43.66
CA SER A 963 -4.01 17.60 -44.84
C SER A 963 -3.12 16.86 -45.84
N GLY A 964 -3.61 16.70 -47.08
CA GLY A 964 -2.83 16.07 -48.15
C GLY A 964 -3.27 14.68 -48.59
N VAL A 965 -4.54 14.28 -48.38
CA VAL A 965 -5.13 13.29 -49.29
C VAL A 965 -5.29 13.99 -50.64
N PRO A 966 -4.62 13.55 -51.72
CA PRO A 966 -4.86 14.13 -53.03
C PRO A 966 -6.33 13.99 -53.36
N ASP A 967 -6.93 15.08 -53.84
CA ASP A 967 -8.22 15.04 -54.51
C ASP A 967 -8.25 13.83 -55.47
N PRO A 968 -9.21 12.88 -55.36
CA PRO A 968 -9.34 11.79 -56.31
C PRO A 968 -9.48 12.27 -57.77
N ALA A 969 -9.77 13.55 -57.98
CA ALA A 969 -9.84 14.20 -59.28
C ALA A 969 -8.53 14.88 -59.75
N ALA A 970 -7.42 14.83 -58.99
CA ALA A 970 -6.18 15.54 -59.33
C ALA A 970 -4.91 14.66 -59.33
N ALA A 971 -5.02 13.37 -59.67
CA ALA A 971 -3.87 12.65 -60.21
C ALA A 971 -3.71 13.00 -61.71
N PRO A 972 -2.49 13.26 -62.24
CA PRO A 972 -2.28 13.58 -63.66
C PRO A 972 -2.88 12.56 -64.64
N SER A 973 -3.18 11.34 -64.16
CA SER A 973 -3.74 10.22 -64.92
C SER A 973 -5.27 10.04 -64.79
N GLY A 974 -5.96 10.73 -63.88
CA GLY A 974 -7.42 10.55 -63.64
C GLY A 974 -7.84 9.20 -63.06
N LEU A 975 -6.87 8.33 -62.70
CA LEU A 975 -7.09 7.00 -62.14
C LEU A 975 -7.05 7.03 -60.60
N THR A 976 -7.98 6.32 -59.96
CA THR A 976 -7.99 6.12 -58.50
C THR A 976 -6.83 5.21 -58.07
N VAL A 977 -6.48 5.22 -56.77
CA VAL A 977 -5.45 4.32 -56.21
C VAL A 977 -5.77 2.85 -56.54
N ARG A 978 -7.05 2.46 -56.42
CA ARG A 978 -7.50 1.11 -56.71
C ARG A 978 -7.39 0.76 -58.20
N GLU A 979 -7.64 1.72 -59.08
CA GLU A 979 -7.46 1.55 -60.52
C GLU A 979 -5.97 1.45 -60.91
N HIS A 980 -5.05 2.11 -60.19
CA HIS A 980 -3.60 1.93 -60.40
C HIS A 980 -3.12 0.53 -60.01
N GLU A 981 -3.61 -0.02 -58.90
CA GLU A 981 -3.32 -1.41 -58.49
C GLU A 981 -3.80 -2.41 -59.55
N VAL A 982 -5.04 -2.23 -60.02
CA VAL A 982 -5.61 -3.05 -61.10
C VAL A 982 -4.83 -2.86 -62.40
N LEU A 983 -4.42 -1.62 -62.74
CA LEU A 983 -3.63 -1.33 -63.94
C LEU A 983 -2.24 -1.99 -63.91
N ARG A 984 -1.57 -2.05 -62.74
CA ARG A 984 -0.32 -2.80 -62.58
C ARG A 984 -0.49 -4.28 -62.91
N LEU A 985 -1.56 -4.89 -62.41
CA LEU A 985 -1.84 -6.30 -62.69
C LEU A 985 -2.28 -6.54 -64.15
N VAL A 986 -2.97 -5.58 -64.76
CA VAL A 986 -3.27 -5.59 -66.21
C VAL A 986 -1.98 -5.49 -67.04
N ALA A 987 -1.05 -4.62 -66.67
CA ALA A 987 0.26 -4.48 -67.32
C ALA A 987 1.12 -5.74 -67.17
N ALA A 988 0.98 -6.46 -66.04
CA ALA A 988 1.58 -7.77 -65.81
C ALA A 988 0.88 -8.93 -66.54
N GLY A 989 -0.16 -8.67 -67.36
CA GLY A 989 -0.85 -9.66 -68.17
C GLY A 989 -1.89 -10.53 -67.43
N ARG A 990 -2.29 -10.16 -66.20
CA ARG A 990 -3.25 -10.91 -65.40
C ARG A 990 -4.68 -10.82 -65.95
N SER A 991 -5.42 -11.93 -65.87
CA SER A 991 -6.85 -12.01 -66.18
C SER A 991 -7.72 -11.42 -65.06
N ASN A 992 -8.99 -11.11 -65.33
CA ASN A 992 -9.92 -10.59 -64.31
C ASN A 992 -10.11 -11.53 -63.11
N ARG A 993 -9.99 -12.85 -63.31
CA ARG A 993 -10.06 -13.83 -62.24
C ARG A 993 -8.84 -13.72 -61.32
N GLU A 994 -7.64 -13.68 -61.90
CA GLU A 994 -6.38 -13.55 -61.16
C GLU A 994 -6.28 -12.20 -60.44
N ILE A 995 -6.72 -11.11 -61.07
CA ILE A 995 -6.80 -9.78 -60.42
C ILE A 995 -7.76 -9.82 -59.22
N GLY A 996 -8.89 -10.51 -59.37
CA GLY A 996 -9.85 -10.67 -58.29
C GLY A 996 -9.27 -11.45 -57.10
N GLU A 997 -8.54 -12.53 -57.39
CA GLU A 997 -7.86 -13.35 -56.38
C GLU A 997 -6.75 -12.57 -55.67
N GLU A 998 -5.93 -11.83 -56.40
CA GLU A 998 -4.77 -11.10 -55.86
C GLU A 998 -5.19 -9.87 -55.03
N LEU A 999 -6.30 -9.23 -55.40
CA LEU A 999 -6.80 -8.03 -54.73
C LEU A 999 -7.99 -8.30 -53.79
N PHE A 1000 -8.34 -9.56 -53.54
CA PHE A 1000 -9.48 -10.00 -52.73
C PHE A 1000 -10.82 -9.36 -53.14
N ILE A 1001 -11.12 -9.33 -54.44
CA ILE A 1001 -12.39 -8.82 -55.01
C ILE A 1001 -12.98 -9.81 -56.02
N SER A 1002 -14.27 -9.69 -56.33
CA SER A 1002 -14.89 -10.57 -57.34
C SER A 1002 -14.31 -10.30 -58.74
N ALA A 1003 -14.24 -11.33 -59.60
CA ALA A 1003 -13.84 -11.17 -61.01
C ALA A 1003 -14.73 -10.17 -61.78
N LYS A 1004 -16.00 -10.00 -61.35
CA LYS A 1004 -16.93 -9.00 -61.88
C LYS A 1004 -16.51 -7.58 -61.48
N THR A 1005 -16.10 -7.38 -60.24
CA THR A 1005 -15.57 -6.11 -59.74
C THR A 1005 -14.26 -5.74 -60.45
N ALA A 1006 -13.35 -6.71 -60.63
CA ALA A 1006 -12.13 -6.52 -61.42
C ALA A 1006 -12.44 -6.10 -62.86
N SER A 1007 -13.46 -6.71 -63.50
CA SER A 1007 -13.89 -6.33 -64.84
C SER A 1007 -14.40 -4.89 -64.94
N VAL A 1008 -15.12 -4.41 -63.92
CA VAL A 1008 -15.60 -3.01 -63.88
C VAL A 1008 -14.42 -2.04 -63.76
N HIS A 1009 -13.45 -2.34 -62.89
CA HIS A 1009 -12.24 -1.52 -62.77
C HIS A 1009 -11.45 -1.49 -64.07
N VAL A 1010 -11.26 -2.63 -64.75
CA VAL A 1010 -10.59 -2.66 -66.06
C VAL A 1010 -11.33 -1.83 -67.10
N SER A 1011 -12.65 -1.92 -67.19
CA SER A 1011 -13.43 -1.09 -68.13
C SER A 1011 -13.29 0.41 -67.85
N ASN A 1012 -13.30 0.81 -66.56
CA ASN A 1012 -13.11 2.21 -66.18
C ASN A 1012 -11.69 2.70 -66.50
N ILE A 1013 -10.67 1.86 -66.30
CA ILE A 1013 -9.29 2.14 -66.67
C ILE A 1013 -9.17 2.35 -68.19
N LEU A 1014 -9.77 1.47 -69.01
CA LEU A 1014 -9.77 1.62 -70.47
C LEU A 1014 -10.41 2.94 -70.90
N ALA A 1015 -11.56 3.29 -70.31
CA ALA A 1015 -12.26 4.54 -70.61
C ALA A 1015 -11.44 5.78 -70.21
N LYS A 1016 -10.79 5.75 -69.04
CA LYS A 1016 -9.99 6.88 -68.53
C LYS A 1016 -8.66 7.06 -69.27
N LEU A 1017 -8.05 5.98 -69.74
CA LEU A 1017 -6.82 6.02 -70.54
C LEU A 1017 -7.07 6.18 -72.05
N GLY A 1018 -8.33 6.14 -72.51
CA GLY A 1018 -8.66 6.16 -73.94
C GLY A 1018 -8.18 4.92 -74.70
N ALA A 1019 -7.99 3.79 -74.02
CA ALA A 1019 -7.47 2.55 -74.60
C ALA A 1019 -8.58 1.67 -75.18
N SER A 1020 -8.37 1.14 -76.39
CA SER A 1020 -9.26 0.19 -77.06
C SER A 1020 -9.20 -1.23 -76.49
N GLY A 1021 -8.21 -1.53 -75.65
CA GLY A 1021 -8.07 -2.83 -74.98
C GLY A 1021 -6.95 -2.88 -73.93
N ARG A 1022 -6.89 -3.98 -73.18
CA ARG A 1022 -5.96 -4.18 -72.05
C ARG A 1022 -4.48 -4.01 -72.43
N GLY A 1023 -4.11 -4.50 -73.62
CA GLY A 1023 -2.74 -4.35 -74.12
C GLY A 1023 -2.36 -2.91 -74.44
N GLU A 1024 -3.30 -2.11 -74.93
CA GLU A 1024 -3.09 -0.68 -75.17
C GLU A 1024 -3.03 0.11 -73.85
N ALA A 1025 -3.87 -0.22 -72.87
CA ALA A 1025 -3.77 0.36 -71.52
C ALA A 1025 -2.44 0.04 -70.83
N ALA A 1026 -1.94 -1.18 -70.97
CA ALA A 1026 -0.60 -1.56 -70.46
C ALA A 1026 0.52 -0.76 -71.16
N ALA A 1027 0.43 -0.57 -72.48
CA ALA A 1027 1.40 0.22 -73.24
C ALA A 1027 1.37 1.71 -72.83
N ILE A 1028 0.18 2.28 -72.64
CA ILE A 1028 -0.01 3.66 -72.14
C ILE A 1028 0.58 3.79 -70.73
N ALA A 1029 0.33 2.81 -69.86
CA ALA A 1029 0.85 2.82 -68.49
C ALA A 1029 2.38 2.80 -68.42
N HIS A 1030 3.05 2.02 -69.30
CA HIS A 1030 4.51 2.01 -69.41
C HIS A 1030 5.06 3.30 -70.04
N ARG A 1031 4.40 3.82 -71.08
CA ARG A 1031 4.84 5.05 -71.79
C ARG A 1031 4.75 6.28 -70.88
N ASP A 1032 3.67 6.37 -70.10
CA ASP A 1032 3.33 7.55 -69.30
C ASP A 1032 3.78 7.42 -67.83
N GLY A 1033 4.57 6.38 -67.50
CA GLY A 1033 5.19 6.20 -66.18
C GLY A 1033 4.20 5.89 -65.05
N LEU A 1034 3.02 5.35 -65.35
CA LEU A 1034 1.90 5.17 -64.40
C LEU A 1034 2.05 3.95 -63.47
N LEU A 1035 3.15 3.20 -63.58
CA LEU A 1035 3.39 1.96 -62.85
C LEU A 1035 4.29 2.13 -61.61
N ASP A 1036 4.98 3.27 -61.49
CA ASP A 1036 6.07 3.48 -60.52
C ASP A 1036 5.67 4.19 -59.21
N THR A 1037 4.37 4.37 -58.92
CA THR A 1037 3.93 4.99 -57.65
C THR A 1037 3.70 3.94 -56.56
N ALA A 1038 4.77 3.60 -55.83
CA ALA A 1038 4.70 3.07 -54.47
C ALA A 1038 5.99 3.39 -53.68
N ALA A 1039 5.79 4.01 -52.51
CA ALA A 1039 6.74 4.24 -51.39
C ALA A 1039 7.66 5.48 -51.43
N SER A 1040 7.13 6.61 -50.97
CA SER A 1040 7.73 7.39 -49.86
C SER A 1040 6.63 7.76 -48.87
#